data_AF-A0A9P8VGK5-F1
#
_entry.id   AF-A0A9P8VGK5-F1
#
_cell.length_a   1.000
_cell.length_b   1.000
_cell.length_c   1.000
_cell.angle_alpha   90.00
_cell.angle_beta   90.00
_cell.angle_gamma   90.00
#
_symmetry.space_group_name_H-M   'P 1'
#
loop_
_entity.id
_entity.type
_entity.pdbx_description
1 polymer ?
#
loop_
_entity_poly.entity_id
_entity_poly.type
_entity_poly.pdbx_seq_one_letter_code
_entity_poly.pdbx_strand_id
1 'polypeptide(L)'
;MRLISALSASLSLLSAADGLVIARNDQPVCRQDKPYEVYYNVNGKTHGDKSRTLTQQGYRPVSLSLSGPSDSTAYAAVWAQQNGTAFKTIYDVDQKTYDAWVDEWRGKGYVSTHVAATGAAGSAVFAGVMEQFDAGRWFQECGLKAPWDMLNATNGVPTLTKGFQMYGEKGARQYCLLYHENFDNQLQTVFEASDSWVPNYEATVRAETAKRFWRSENLWVSDDGILVPTFANTAVGTWAALDGLSEDELATEITAHKTEGRMPINLQAAGSGKDAKYSVIFAQTHTPRPRKWTTTGTISGFVDNAAAETEIDEIFRAWMKRNGVRQAQFAMAINGTTISEKGFTWAESDRAIVQPDDRFLLASVSKMFTYASISRLIDEGKLNLTTAVYPFLGYEHSDPRGVNITVNNLLEHTGGDDREKRGDIAFMFRDVAYDMPTNGSVAATLRDVIEYMIKRPLDFTPDPFAWPAYSNYGTMVMSYLVENITAVPFMDYLRDEILNGLDVRLYETAGEAHTNDNIVTESKLTGLDPRNPKNYYNVPAVYGGDGSIREETAGAFSLAASASTIAQFIGNHSVSSIGPRTHYGTRQGTVEGARTHAASDQVDWAVTINTRDFAGAPEEEWIDLISYKLNSVFYNHQLVNEYCGWQLPFRTRILSPEPDTEIPVLSKENCIKVERDYRRMDMEGDVVVDKL
;
A
#
# COMPACT_ATOMS: atom_id res chain seq x y z
N MET A 1 29.23 -14.18 -33.74
CA MET A 1 29.41 -13.16 -34.81
C MET A 1 28.09 -13.06 -35.57
N ARG A 2 27.34 -11.95 -35.39
CA ARG A 2 26.01 -11.60 -35.97
C ARG A 2 24.83 -12.48 -35.48
N LEU A 3 23.61 -12.01 -35.15
CA LEU A 3 22.93 -10.70 -35.24
C LEU A 3 22.09 -10.51 -33.96
N ILE A 4 22.17 -9.31 -33.34
CA ILE A 4 21.09 -8.75 -32.51
C ILE A 4 20.69 -7.47 -33.22
N SER A 5 19.45 -7.42 -33.73
CA SER A 5 18.88 -6.24 -34.38
C SER A 5 18.26 -5.32 -33.34
N ALA A 6 18.70 -4.07 -33.39
CA ALA A 6 18.33 -2.92 -32.58
C ALA A 6 16.82 -2.69 -32.43
N LEU A 7 16.37 -2.47 -31.19
CA LEU A 7 15.36 -1.45 -30.91
C LEU A 7 16.11 -0.13 -30.70
N SER A 8 16.14 0.70 -31.75
CA SER A 8 16.56 2.09 -31.65
C SER A 8 15.45 2.88 -30.97
N ALA A 9 15.75 3.40 -29.78
CA ALA A 9 14.99 4.46 -29.14
C ALA A 9 14.85 5.65 -30.10
N SER A 10 13.61 6.02 -30.41
CA SER A 10 13.29 7.30 -31.02
C SER A 10 13.45 8.39 -29.96
N LEU A 11 14.69 8.85 -29.79
CA LEU A 11 15.00 10.13 -29.16
C LEU A 11 14.59 11.23 -30.16
N SER A 12 13.35 11.71 -30.05
CA SER A 12 12.94 12.94 -30.75
C SER A 12 13.61 14.12 -30.06
N LEU A 13 14.50 14.78 -30.79
CA LEU A 13 15.05 16.10 -30.45
C LEU A 13 13.90 17.09 -30.18
N LEU A 14 13.67 17.44 -28.92
CA LEU A 14 13.04 18.71 -28.57
C LEU A 14 14.13 19.77 -28.48
N SER A 15 13.90 20.88 -29.17
CA SER A 15 14.68 22.11 -29.09
C SER A 15 14.67 22.66 -27.67
N ALA A 16 15.82 23.18 -27.24
CA ALA A 16 16.02 23.85 -25.97
C ALA A 16 14.99 24.95 -25.69
N ALA A 17 14.09 24.64 -24.76
CA ALA A 17 13.43 25.56 -23.85
C ALA A 17 13.80 25.02 -22.46
N ASP A 18 14.42 25.82 -21.61
CA ASP A 18 14.99 25.37 -20.32
C ASP A 18 13.86 25.24 -19.26
N GLY A 19 12.84 24.46 -19.58
CA GLY A 19 11.90 23.87 -18.63
C GLY A 19 12.36 22.46 -18.27
N LEU A 20 12.54 22.18 -16.97
CA LEU A 20 12.98 20.85 -16.54
C LEU A 20 11.76 19.90 -16.57
N VAL A 21 11.75 18.95 -17.51
CA VAL A 21 10.82 17.80 -17.49
C VAL A 21 11.27 16.86 -16.37
N ILE A 22 10.52 16.84 -15.27
CA ILE A 22 10.96 16.12 -14.06
C ILE A 22 10.32 14.74 -13.95
N ALA A 23 9.06 14.57 -14.41
CA ALA A 23 8.44 13.25 -14.50
C ALA A 23 7.31 13.19 -15.55
N ARG A 24 7.13 12.01 -16.16
CA ARG A 24 6.01 11.67 -17.05
C ARG A 24 5.74 10.16 -17.09
N ASN A 25 4.54 9.77 -17.49
CA ASN A 25 4.26 8.40 -17.92
C ASN A 25 3.72 8.37 -19.37
N ASP A 26 4.32 7.53 -20.21
CA ASP A 26 3.97 7.39 -21.63
C ASP A 26 3.21 6.06 -21.82
N GLN A 27 1.94 6.11 -22.25
CA GLN A 27 1.08 4.95 -22.57
C GLN A 27 0.13 5.27 -23.74
N PRO A 28 -0.31 4.28 -24.55
CA PRO A 28 -1.23 4.49 -25.67
C PRO A 28 -2.57 5.10 -25.24
N VAL A 29 -3.11 6.03 -26.04
CA VAL A 29 -4.17 6.97 -25.62
C VAL A 29 -5.52 6.70 -26.28
N CYS A 30 -6.60 6.72 -25.49
CA CYS A 30 -7.96 6.96 -25.98
C CYS A 30 -8.35 8.42 -25.66
N ARG A 31 -8.66 9.20 -26.69
CA ARG A 31 -8.82 10.66 -26.61
C ARG A 31 -10.17 11.03 -25.98
N GLN A 32 -10.17 11.70 -24.84
CA GLN A 32 -11.36 12.38 -24.31
C GLN A 32 -11.06 13.88 -24.18
N ASP A 33 -11.38 14.63 -25.22
CA ASP A 33 -11.21 16.08 -25.22
C ASP A 33 -12.43 16.73 -24.54
N LYS A 34 -12.34 16.98 -23.22
CA LYS A 34 -13.23 17.98 -22.59
C LYS A 34 -12.64 19.37 -22.87
N PRO A 35 -13.46 20.36 -23.31
CA PRO A 35 -13.00 21.74 -23.46
C PRO A 35 -12.44 22.29 -22.15
N TYR A 36 -11.31 22.98 -22.24
CA TYR A 36 -10.69 23.68 -21.11
C TYR A 36 -10.18 25.06 -21.53
N GLU A 37 -10.09 25.94 -20.56
CA GLU A 37 -9.61 27.32 -20.68
C GLU A 37 -8.52 27.56 -19.64
N VAL A 38 -7.46 28.25 -20.03
CA VAL A 38 -6.30 28.54 -19.18
C VAL A 38 -5.88 29.99 -19.36
N TYR A 39 -5.53 30.64 -18.26
CA TYR A 39 -4.94 31.98 -18.28
C TYR A 39 -3.99 32.16 -17.10
N TYR A 40 -3.00 33.02 -17.28
CA TYR A 40 -1.96 33.33 -16.31
C TYR A 40 -1.49 34.78 -16.52
N ASN A 41 -0.80 35.33 -15.51
CA ASN A 41 -0.30 36.70 -15.51
C ASN A 41 -1.39 37.78 -15.72
N VAL A 42 -2.59 37.56 -15.16
CA VAL A 42 -3.70 38.52 -15.25
C VAL A 42 -4.00 39.16 -13.90
N ASN A 43 -4.37 40.44 -13.88
CA ASN A 43 -4.81 41.10 -12.65
C ASN A 43 -6.19 40.60 -12.18
N GLY A 44 -6.53 40.89 -10.92
CA GLY A 44 -7.78 40.42 -10.31
C GLY A 44 -9.06 40.90 -11.00
N LYS A 45 -9.08 42.11 -11.58
CA LYS A 45 -10.20 42.56 -12.43
C LYS A 45 -10.43 41.60 -13.62
N THR A 46 -9.35 41.28 -14.33
CA THR A 46 -9.41 40.38 -15.51
C THR A 46 -9.78 38.96 -15.10
N HIS A 47 -9.25 38.47 -13.97
CA HIS A 47 -9.65 37.20 -13.38
C HIS A 47 -11.17 37.18 -13.08
N GLY A 48 -11.69 38.21 -12.43
CA GLY A 48 -13.12 38.34 -12.12
C GLY A 48 -14.02 38.39 -13.36
N ASP A 49 -13.62 39.13 -14.39
CA ASP A 49 -14.32 39.18 -15.67
C ASP A 49 -14.36 37.79 -16.33
N LYS A 50 -13.22 37.10 -16.42
CA LYS A 50 -13.12 35.74 -16.97
C LYS A 50 -13.91 34.71 -16.15
N SER A 51 -13.80 34.75 -14.83
CA SER A 51 -14.50 33.86 -13.90
C SER A 51 -16.02 33.90 -14.11
N ARG A 52 -16.61 35.10 -14.25
CA ARG A 52 -18.03 35.26 -14.58
C ARG A 52 -18.40 34.67 -15.94
N THR A 53 -17.63 35.00 -16.98
CA THR A 53 -17.90 34.53 -18.34
C THR A 53 -17.81 33.01 -18.44
N LEU A 54 -16.76 32.41 -17.89
CA LEU A 54 -16.53 30.96 -17.92
C LEU A 54 -17.61 30.21 -17.13
N THR A 55 -18.01 30.73 -15.97
CA THR A 55 -19.13 30.17 -15.20
C THR A 55 -20.42 30.13 -16.01
N GLN A 56 -20.76 31.21 -16.74
CA GLN A 56 -21.95 31.27 -17.61
C GLN A 56 -21.89 30.29 -18.78
N GLN A 57 -20.68 29.90 -19.21
CA GLN A 57 -20.43 28.95 -20.28
C GLN A 57 -20.37 27.49 -19.78
N GLY A 58 -20.61 27.24 -18.49
CA GLY A 58 -20.59 25.90 -17.90
C GLY A 58 -19.18 25.37 -17.58
N TYR A 59 -18.18 26.24 -17.54
CA TYR A 59 -16.85 25.90 -17.05
C TYR A 59 -16.80 25.97 -15.53
N ARG A 60 -15.99 25.11 -14.93
CA ARG A 60 -15.73 25.07 -13.48
C ARG A 60 -14.22 25.20 -13.21
N PRO A 61 -13.81 25.83 -12.10
CA PRO A 61 -12.40 25.90 -11.71
C PRO A 61 -11.80 24.49 -11.55
N VAL A 62 -10.57 24.32 -12.04
CA VAL A 62 -9.74 23.11 -11.88
C VAL A 62 -8.48 23.43 -11.08
N SER A 63 -7.93 24.64 -11.28
CA SER A 63 -6.78 25.13 -10.54
C SER A 63 -6.86 26.65 -10.39
N LEU A 64 -6.38 27.16 -9.26
CA LEU A 64 -6.33 28.58 -8.92
C LEU A 64 -5.02 28.85 -8.18
N SER A 65 -4.33 29.92 -8.58
CA SER A 65 -3.08 30.37 -7.97
C SER A 65 -3.00 31.90 -8.01
N LEU A 66 -2.40 32.47 -6.97
CA LEU A 66 -2.03 33.87 -6.86
C LEU A 66 -0.51 33.96 -6.72
N SER A 67 0.06 35.03 -7.23
CA SER A 67 1.49 35.35 -7.09
C SER A 67 1.72 36.86 -7.08
N GLY A 68 2.87 37.28 -6.55
CA GLY A 68 3.36 38.65 -6.56
C GLY A 68 3.00 39.49 -5.33
N PRO A 69 3.40 40.77 -5.31
CA PRO A 69 3.19 41.63 -4.16
C PRO A 69 1.70 41.98 -3.97
N SER A 70 1.33 42.34 -2.73
CA SER A 70 -0.05 42.64 -2.34
C SER A 70 -0.76 43.71 -3.18
N ASP A 71 -0.01 44.63 -3.77
CA ASP A 71 -0.53 45.77 -4.56
C ASP A 71 -0.53 45.50 -6.08
N SER A 72 0.05 44.38 -6.53
CA SER A 72 0.13 44.00 -7.93
C SER A 72 0.06 42.48 -8.11
N THR A 73 -0.97 41.87 -7.53
CA THR A 73 -1.21 40.43 -7.60
C THR A 73 -1.52 39.96 -9.02
N ALA A 74 -1.00 38.79 -9.37
CA ALA A 74 -1.25 38.11 -10.62
C ALA A 74 -1.93 36.76 -10.38
N TYR A 75 -2.89 36.43 -11.25
CA TYR A 75 -3.66 35.19 -11.22
C TYR A 75 -3.19 34.22 -12.29
N ALA A 76 -3.14 32.94 -11.93
CA ALA A 76 -3.11 31.81 -12.86
C ALA A 76 -4.25 30.85 -12.53
N ALA A 77 -4.99 30.40 -13.56
CA ALA A 77 -6.12 29.51 -13.35
C ALA A 77 -6.39 28.61 -14.55
N VAL A 78 -6.94 27.44 -14.25
CA VAL A 78 -7.40 26.46 -15.24
C VAL A 78 -8.87 26.18 -14.99
N TRP A 79 -9.65 26.10 -16.07
CA TRP A 79 -11.08 25.87 -16.06
C TRP A 79 -11.42 24.76 -17.03
N ALA A 80 -12.33 23.86 -16.66
CA ALA A 80 -12.81 22.79 -17.54
C ALA A 80 -14.32 22.81 -17.65
N GLN A 81 -14.84 22.55 -18.85
CA GLN A 81 -16.27 22.39 -19.05
C GLN A 81 -16.71 21.02 -18.51
N GLN A 82 -17.56 21.04 -17.48
CA GLN A 82 -18.06 19.82 -16.88
C GLN A 82 -19.33 20.03 -16.06
N ASN A 83 -20.10 18.95 -15.92
CA ASN A 83 -21.17 18.91 -14.93
C ASN A 83 -20.58 19.00 -13.52
N GLY A 84 -21.31 19.64 -12.62
CA GLY A 84 -20.92 19.71 -11.23
C GLY A 84 -21.95 20.48 -10.43
N THR A 85 -21.68 20.64 -9.15
CA THR A 85 -22.59 21.27 -8.20
C THR A 85 -22.46 22.79 -8.23
N ALA A 86 -23.31 23.49 -7.48
CA ALA A 86 -23.19 24.94 -7.35
C ALA A 86 -21.84 25.32 -6.74
N PHE A 87 -21.24 26.42 -7.21
CA PHE A 87 -20.00 26.93 -6.66
C PHE A 87 -20.01 28.45 -6.52
N LYS A 88 -19.09 28.96 -5.69
CA LYS A 88 -18.88 30.37 -5.39
C LYS A 88 -17.41 30.70 -5.46
N THR A 89 -17.10 31.91 -5.91
CA THR A 89 -15.74 32.42 -6.01
C THR A 89 -15.61 33.73 -5.25
N ILE A 90 -14.42 33.98 -4.73
CA ILE A 90 -14.00 35.25 -4.13
C ILE A 90 -12.56 35.55 -4.58
N TYR A 91 -12.22 36.82 -4.76
CA TYR A 91 -10.92 37.27 -5.23
C TYR A 91 -10.66 38.71 -4.75
N ASP A 92 -9.38 39.12 -4.73
CA ASP A 92 -8.91 40.45 -4.28
C ASP A 92 -9.42 40.87 -2.88
N VAL A 93 -9.36 39.96 -1.90
CA VAL A 93 -9.78 40.26 -0.53
C VAL A 93 -8.67 40.05 0.49
N ASP A 94 -8.76 40.76 1.62
CA ASP A 94 -7.90 40.51 2.78
C ASP A 94 -8.30 39.23 3.52
N GLN A 95 -7.44 38.77 4.43
CA GLN A 95 -7.69 37.53 5.19
C GLN A 95 -9.01 37.59 5.96
N LYS A 96 -9.30 38.71 6.63
CA LYS A 96 -10.50 38.85 7.47
C LYS A 96 -11.78 38.67 6.64
N THR A 97 -11.82 39.26 5.45
CA THR A 97 -12.94 39.16 4.53
C THR A 97 -13.04 37.76 3.94
N TYR A 98 -11.90 37.15 3.62
CA TYR A 98 -11.84 35.78 3.13
C TYR A 98 -12.38 34.77 4.16
N ASP A 99 -11.92 34.85 5.41
CA ASP A 99 -12.35 33.96 6.50
C ASP A 99 -13.87 34.11 6.76
N ALA A 100 -14.38 35.35 6.77
CA ALA A 100 -15.81 35.59 6.92
C ALA A 100 -16.64 35.01 5.76
N TRP A 101 -16.12 35.04 4.52
CA TRP A 101 -16.77 34.42 3.36
C TRP A 101 -16.75 32.89 3.45
N VAL A 102 -15.64 32.30 3.88
CA VAL A 102 -15.53 30.85 4.11
C VAL A 102 -16.56 30.40 5.14
N ASP A 103 -16.69 31.11 6.28
CA ASP A 103 -17.67 30.80 7.32
C ASP A 103 -19.11 30.95 6.83
N GLU A 104 -19.42 31.99 6.06
CA GLU A 104 -20.74 32.20 5.48
C GLU A 104 -21.16 31.01 4.61
N TRP A 105 -20.29 30.58 3.69
CA TRP A 105 -20.60 29.51 2.75
C TRP A 105 -20.53 28.13 3.39
N ARG A 106 -19.66 27.93 4.39
CA ARG A 106 -19.66 26.73 5.25
C ARG A 106 -21.02 26.57 5.92
N GLY A 107 -21.58 27.64 6.49
CA GLY A 107 -22.93 27.65 7.09
C GLY A 107 -24.06 27.33 6.11
N LYS A 108 -23.81 27.41 4.79
CA LYS A 108 -24.76 27.07 3.72
C LYS A 108 -24.48 25.70 3.09
N GLY A 109 -23.60 24.88 3.68
CA GLY A 109 -23.26 23.55 3.21
C GLY A 109 -22.33 23.52 2.00
N TYR A 110 -21.56 24.58 1.76
CA TYR A 110 -20.49 24.57 0.78
C TYR A 110 -19.16 24.16 1.43
N VAL A 111 -18.29 23.56 0.63
CA VAL A 111 -16.97 23.05 0.99
C VAL A 111 -15.92 23.84 0.22
N SER A 112 -14.84 24.26 0.89
CA SER A 112 -13.72 24.92 0.20
C SER A 112 -13.00 23.90 -0.69
N THR A 113 -12.80 24.22 -1.97
CA THR A 113 -12.08 23.35 -2.92
C THR A 113 -10.76 23.94 -3.39
N HIS A 114 -10.65 25.26 -3.37
CA HIS A 114 -9.45 25.97 -3.77
C HIS A 114 -9.22 27.16 -2.84
N VAL A 115 -7.97 27.31 -2.43
CA VAL A 115 -7.47 28.47 -1.68
C VAL A 115 -6.18 28.93 -2.32
N ALA A 116 -6.03 30.23 -2.50
CA ALA A 116 -4.83 30.84 -3.03
C ALA A 116 -4.54 32.15 -2.28
N ALA A 117 -3.27 32.38 -1.95
CA ALA A 117 -2.83 33.52 -1.16
C ALA A 117 -1.42 33.97 -1.58
N THR A 118 -1.17 35.28 -1.57
CA THR A 118 0.11 35.86 -1.97
C THR A 118 0.36 37.20 -1.26
N GLY A 119 1.55 37.76 -1.41
CA GLY A 119 1.92 39.06 -0.85
C GLY A 119 2.42 38.99 0.60
N ALA A 120 2.68 40.16 1.19
CA ALA A 120 3.26 40.26 2.53
C ALA A 120 2.27 39.79 3.59
N ALA A 121 2.74 39.12 4.65
CA ALA A 121 1.91 38.50 5.68
C ALA A 121 0.85 39.44 6.30
N GLY A 122 1.21 40.72 6.55
CA GLY A 122 0.30 41.71 7.12
C GLY A 122 -0.73 42.30 6.14
N SER A 123 -0.58 42.06 4.84
CA SER A 123 -1.40 42.62 3.77
C SER A 123 -1.67 41.58 2.66
N ALA A 124 -1.70 40.30 3.02
CA ALA A 124 -1.84 39.22 2.07
C ALA A 124 -3.20 39.29 1.37
N VAL A 125 -3.20 38.91 0.09
CA VAL A 125 -4.39 38.91 -0.76
C VAL A 125 -4.83 37.47 -0.97
N PHE A 126 -6.14 37.23 -0.86
CA PHE A 126 -6.73 35.91 -0.91
C PHE A 126 -7.74 35.78 -2.06
N ALA A 127 -7.84 34.56 -2.56
CA ALA A 127 -8.93 34.11 -3.42
C ALA A 127 -9.31 32.66 -3.08
N GLY A 128 -10.52 32.27 -3.46
CA GLY A 128 -10.94 30.89 -3.25
C GLY A 128 -12.18 30.48 -4.01
N VAL A 129 -12.44 29.19 -3.97
CA VAL A 129 -13.58 28.52 -4.57
C VAL A 129 -14.24 27.64 -3.52
N MET A 130 -15.56 27.78 -3.36
CA MET A 130 -16.39 26.94 -2.50
C MET A 130 -17.39 26.20 -3.39
N GLU A 131 -17.58 24.89 -3.20
CA GLU A 131 -18.48 24.04 -3.97
C GLU A 131 -19.44 23.27 -3.07
N GLN A 132 -20.65 22.98 -3.56
CA GLN A 132 -21.65 22.26 -2.78
C GLN A 132 -21.62 20.76 -3.07
N PHE A 133 -20.79 20.00 -2.38
CA PHE A 133 -20.76 18.53 -2.48
C PHE A 133 -20.41 17.91 -1.11
N ASP A 134 -20.63 16.61 -0.96
CA ASP A 134 -20.25 15.90 0.26
C ASP A 134 -18.76 15.58 0.24
N ALA A 135 -18.00 16.29 1.09
CA ALA A 135 -16.58 16.04 1.33
C ALA A 135 -16.33 15.43 2.72
N GLY A 136 -17.38 15.00 3.43
CA GLY A 136 -17.31 14.71 4.85
C GLY A 136 -16.89 15.95 5.64
N ARG A 137 -16.00 15.76 6.63
CA ARG A 137 -15.37 16.88 7.34
C ARG A 137 -14.33 17.55 6.46
N TRP A 138 -14.22 18.87 6.57
CA TRP A 138 -13.15 19.62 5.92
C TRP A 138 -12.66 20.73 6.83
N PHE A 139 -11.39 21.07 6.67
CA PHE A 139 -10.66 21.98 7.53
C PHE A 139 -9.94 22.99 6.66
N GLN A 140 -9.99 24.26 7.03
CA GLN A 140 -9.18 25.30 6.39
C GLN A 140 -8.75 26.29 7.45
N GLU A 141 -7.45 26.56 7.51
CA GLU A 141 -6.89 27.57 8.40
C GLU A 141 -5.84 28.39 7.64
N CYS A 142 -6.00 29.71 7.68
CA CYS A 142 -5.06 30.67 7.12
C CYS A 142 -4.34 31.43 8.25
N GLY A 143 -3.10 31.86 8.00
CA GLY A 143 -2.32 32.68 8.94
C GLY A 143 -1.49 31.86 9.92
N LEU A 144 -1.45 30.54 9.73
CA LEU A 144 -0.62 29.60 10.50
C LEU A 144 0.85 30.03 10.45
N LYS A 145 1.58 29.82 11.55
CA LYS A 145 3.01 30.14 11.64
C LYS A 145 3.89 28.98 11.19
N ALA A 146 3.36 27.77 11.24
CA ALA A 146 3.95 26.60 10.66
C ALA A 146 2.89 25.68 10.05
N PRO A 147 3.24 24.86 9.05
CA PRO A 147 2.26 23.98 8.40
C PRO A 147 1.71 22.92 9.36
N TRP A 148 2.54 22.41 10.28
CA TRP A 148 2.14 21.41 11.28
C TRP A 148 1.13 21.92 12.32
N ASP A 149 0.93 23.25 12.45
CA ASP A 149 -0.07 23.81 13.35
C ASP A 149 -1.49 23.32 12.98
N MET A 150 -1.71 22.99 11.70
CA MET A 150 -2.96 22.45 11.17
C MET A 150 -3.34 21.08 11.75
N LEU A 151 -2.38 20.31 12.27
CA LEU A 151 -2.66 18.99 12.85
C LEU A 151 -3.64 19.11 14.03
N ASN A 152 -3.54 20.17 14.82
CA ASN A 152 -4.45 20.42 15.94
C ASN A 152 -5.89 20.64 15.47
N ALA A 153 -6.08 21.32 14.32
CA ALA A 153 -7.39 21.61 13.75
C ALA A 153 -8.12 20.34 13.29
N THR A 154 -7.37 19.35 12.81
CA THR A 154 -7.96 18.08 12.34
C THR A 154 -8.45 17.19 13.46
N ASN A 155 -7.97 17.35 14.70
CA ASN A 155 -8.28 16.47 15.83
C ASN A 155 -8.14 14.97 15.49
N GLY A 156 -7.07 14.60 14.78
CA GLY A 156 -6.78 13.22 14.41
C GLY A 156 -7.62 12.64 13.26
N VAL A 157 -8.39 13.47 12.56
CA VAL A 157 -9.18 13.04 11.40
C VAL A 157 -8.24 12.72 10.22
N PRO A 158 -8.33 11.52 9.62
CA PRO A 158 -7.62 11.22 8.38
C PRO A 158 -8.02 12.19 7.29
N THR A 159 -7.04 12.82 6.64
CA THR A 159 -7.28 13.90 5.68
C THR A 159 -6.43 13.76 4.42
N LEU A 160 -6.93 14.37 3.34
CA LEU A 160 -6.20 14.65 2.10
C LEU A 160 -5.93 16.15 2.03
N THR A 161 -4.70 16.53 1.75
CA THR A 161 -4.36 17.92 1.46
C THR A 161 -4.89 18.30 0.08
N LYS A 162 -5.71 19.35 0.04
CA LYS A 162 -6.28 19.93 -1.18
C LYS A 162 -5.73 21.32 -1.50
N GLY A 163 -5.19 22.02 -0.50
CA GLY A 163 -4.49 23.29 -0.70
C GLY A 163 -3.37 23.48 0.32
N PHE A 164 -2.24 24.00 -0.16
CA PHE A 164 -1.10 24.38 0.66
C PHE A 164 -0.51 25.68 0.12
N GLN A 165 -0.87 26.79 0.74
CA GLN A 165 -0.44 28.12 0.29
C GLN A 165 0.60 28.67 1.26
N MET A 166 1.72 29.14 0.71
CA MET A 166 2.81 29.78 1.44
C MET A 166 2.90 31.23 0.99
N TYR A 167 2.66 32.17 1.90
CA TYR A 167 2.69 33.61 1.61
C TYR A 167 3.44 34.37 2.70
N GLY A 168 3.76 35.63 2.43
CA GLY A 168 4.67 36.42 3.26
C GLY A 168 6.14 36.18 2.93
N GLU A 169 6.99 37.05 3.48
CA GLU A 169 8.43 37.02 3.26
C GLU A 169 9.12 36.02 4.20
N LYS A 170 10.31 35.56 3.83
CA LYS A 170 11.16 34.72 4.68
C LYS A 170 11.34 35.34 6.08
N GLY A 171 11.08 34.57 7.12
CA GLY A 171 11.11 34.99 8.53
C GLY A 171 9.77 35.53 9.05
N ALA A 172 8.83 35.85 8.16
CA ALA A 172 7.46 36.24 8.49
C ALA A 172 6.41 35.40 7.74
N ARG A 173 6.83 34.28 7.14
CA ARG A 173 6.00 33.41 6.32
C ARG A 173 4.80 32.89 7.10
N GLN A 174 3.68 32.79 6.41
CA GLN A 174 2.45 32.19 6.90
C GLN A 174 1.92 31.16 5.90
N TYR A 175 1.03 30.31 6.41
CA TYR A 175 0.44 29.23 5.63
C TYR A 175 -1.08 29.38 5.59
N CYS A 176 -1.68 29.00 4.48
CA CYS A 176 -3.09 28.66 4.44
C CYS A 176 -3.29 27.26 3.88
N LEU A 177 -3.79 26.35 4.72
CA LEU A 177 -3.92 24.94 4.42
C LEU A 177 -5.40 24.56 4.32
N LEU A 178 -5.72 23.68 3.37
CA LEU A 178 -7.07 23.16 3.13
C LEU A 178 -7.02 21.63 3.06
N TYR A 179 -7.72 20.96 3.99
CA TYR A 179 -7.80 19.52 4.11
C TYR A 179 -9.24 19.03 3.97
N HIS A 180 -9.46 17.94 3.22
CA HIS A 180 -10.72 17.20 3.18
C HIS A 180 -10.57 15.87 3.92
N GLU A 181 -11.63 15.36 4.51
CA GLU A 181 -11.64 14.03 5.12
C GLU A 181 -11.34 12.94 4.09
N ASN A 182 -10.49 11.99 4.48
CA ASN A 182 -10.07 10.87 3.63
C ASN A 182 -10.93 9.64 3.90
N PHE A 183 -12.16 9.62 3.39
CA PHE A 183 -13.15 8.57 3.65
C PHE A 183 -12.91 7.27 2.86
N ASP A 184 -12.15 7.32 1.76
CA ASP A 184 -11.85 6.17 0.90
C ASP A 184 -10.41 5.65 1.07
N ASN A 185 -9.71 6.19 2.08
CA ASN A 185 -8.33 5.90 2.40
C ASN A 185 -7.42 5.99 1.15
N GLN A 186 -7.60 7.03 0.33
CA GLN A 186 -6.65 7.36 -0.74
C GLN A 186 -5.26 7.58 -0.13
N LEU A 187 -4.23 6.96 -0.72
CA LEU A 187 -2.85 7.19 -0.30
C LEU A 187 -2.36 8.51 -0.92
N GLN A 188 -1.89 9.41 -0.06
CA GLN A 188 -1.27 10.67 -0.44
C GLN A 188 -0.01 10.89 0.41
N THR A 189 1.04 11.40 -0.22
CA THR A 189 2.23 11.92 0.46
C THR A 189 2.33 13.42 0.21
N VAL A 190 2.73 14.17 1.24
CA VAL A 190 2.89 15.62 1.21
C VAL A 190 4.28 15.93 1.74
N PHE A 191 5.08 16.64 0.95
CA PHE A 191 6.41 17.07 1.37
C PHE A 191 6.34 18.56 1.70
N GLU A 192 5.90 18.85 2.93
CA GLU A 192 5.74 20.20 3.45
C GLU A 192 7.06 20.99 3.36
N ALA A 193 6.99 22.31 3.33
CA ALA A 193 8.19 23.14 3.37
C ALA A 193 8.04 24.29 4.36
N SER A 194 9.16 24.79 4.86
CA SER A 194 9.25 25.95 5.75
C SER A 194 10.53 26.74 5.49
N ASP A 195 10.69 27.89 6.14
CA ASP A 195 11.93 28.68 6.05
C ASP A 195 13.18 27.92 6.55
N SER A 196 12.99 26.90 7.40
CA SER A 196 14.07 26.10 8.01
C SER A 196 14.33 24.80 7.27
N TRP A 197 13.41 24.34 6.43
CA TRP A 197 13.52 23.05 5.75
C TRP A 197 12.76 23.06 4.43
N VAL A 198 13.45 22.69 3.35
CA VAL A 198 12.90 22.59 2.00
C VAL A 198 13.23 21.19 1.44
N PRO A 199 12.24 20.43 0.95
CA PRO A 199 12.48 19.12 0.37
C PRO A 199 13.32 19.21 -0.91
N ASN A 200 14.18 18.22 -1.15
CA ASN A 200 14.85 18.07 -2.44
C ASN A 200 13.86 17.51 -3.46
N TYR A 201 13.25 18.41 -4.24
CA TYR A 201 12.17 18.07 -5.17
C TYR A 201 12.56 16.97 -6.17
N GLU A 202 13.76 17.04 -6.78
CA GLU A 202 14.19 16.06 -7.77
C GLU A 202 14.31 14.65 -7.16
N ALA A 203 14.94 14.55 -5.98
CA ALA A 203 15.06 13.28 -5.27
C ALA A 203 13.70 12.75 -4.82
N THR A 204 12.82 13.63 -4.35
CA THR A 204 11.45 13.30 -3.94
C THR A 204 10.65 12.76 -5.12
N VAL A 205 10.61 13.45 -6.27
CA VAL A 205 9.86 12.99 -7.44
C VAL A 205 10.38 11.64 -7.91
N ARG A 206 11.71 11.46 -7.96
CA ARG A 206 12.31 10.18 -8.37
C ARG A 206 11.86 9.03 -7.48
N ALA A 207 11.89 9.20 -6.16
CA ALA A 207 11.48 8.17 -5.22
C ALA A 207 9.96 7.89 -5.28
N GLU A 208 9.15 8.94 -5.35
CA GLU A 208 7.70 8.84 -5.29
C GLU A 208 7.09 8.28 -6.57
N THR A 209 7.62 8.64 -7.73
CA THR A 209 7.14 8.18 -9.05
C THR A 209 7.69 6.83 -9.47
N ALA A 210 8.70 6.31 -8.76
CA ALA A 210 9.14 4.92 -8.88
C ALA A 210 8.11 3.92 -8.30
N LYS A 211 7.19 4.38 -7.44
CA LYS A 211 6.06 3.56 -6.99
C LYS A 211 5.07 3.38 -8.15
N ARG A 212 4.73 2.13 -8.50
CA ARG A 212 3.75 1.85 -9.58
C ARG A 212 2.42 2.58 -9.31
N PHE A 213 1.90 3.26 -10.33
CA PHE A 213 0.65 4.05 -10.31
C PHE A 213 0.67 5.32 -9.45
N TRP A 214 1.81 5.71 -8.87
CA TRP A 214 1.95 7.00 -8.21
C TRP A 214 2.28 8.12 -9.20
N ARG A 215 1.83 9.32 -8.89
CA ARG A 215 2.06 10.53 -9.69
C ARG A 215 2.12 11.76 -8.82
N SER A 216 2.67 12.85 -9.35
CA SER A 216 2.44 14.17 -8.77
C SER A 216 0.95 14.52 -8.84
N GLU A 217 0.40 14.98 -7.73
CA GLU A 217 -1.00 15.40 -7.59
C GLU A 217 -1.14 16.90 -7.53
N ASN A 218 -0.34 17.57 -6.70
CA ASN A 218 -0.22 19.01 -6.63
C ASN A 218 1.25 19.41 -6.59
N LEU A 219 1.55 20.62 -7.08
CA LEU A 219 2.88 21.19 -7.05
C LEU A 219 2.78 22.67 -6.66
N TRP A 220 2.45 22.92 -5.39
CA TRP A 220 2.33 24.28 -4.87
C TRP A 220 3.68 24.97 -4.83
N VAL A 221 3.67 26.27 -5.05
CA VAL A 221 4.89 27.09 -5.06
C VAL A 221 4.64 28.39 -4.32
N SER A 222 5.60 28.83 -3.52
CA SER A 222 5.59 30.15 -2.90
C SER A 222 6.13 31.23 -3.85
N ASP A 223 5.88 32.51 -3.55
CA ASP A 223 6.39 33.62 -4.35
C ASP A 223 7.93 33.63 -4.50
N ASP A 224 8.65 33.11 -3.51
CA ASP A 224 10.10 32.96 -3.52
C ASP A 224 10.60 31.61 -4.09
N GLY A 225 9.71 30.82 -4.69
CA GLY A 225 10.06 29.62 -5.47
C GLY A 225 10.22 28.32 -4.67
N ILE A 226 9.74 28.26 -3.43
CA ILE A 226 9.77 27.02 -2.63
C ILE A 226 8.62 26.11 -3.08
N LEU A 227 8.96 24.89 -3.49
CA LEU A 227 8.00 23.87 -3.92
C LEU A 227 7.51 23.01 -2.76
N VAL A 228 6.21 22.74 -2.76
CA VAL A 228 5.55 21.76 -1.89
C VAL A 228 4.82 20.76 -2.77
N PRO A 229 5.45 19.62 -3.10
CA PRO A 229 4.83 18.61 -3.93
C PRO A 229 3.94 17.67 -3.11
N THR A 230 2.87 17.19 -3.73
CA THR A 230 2.13 16.02 -3.26
C THR A 230 2.09 14.93 -4.31
N PHE A 231 2.02 13.69 -3.84
CA PHE A 231 1.88 12.53 -4.70
C PHE A 231 0.72 11.66 -4.24
N ALA A 232 0.05 11.03 -5.19
CA ALA A 232 -1.07 10.15 -4.92
C ALA A 232 -1.08 8.96 -5.88
N ASN A 233 -1.73 7.88 -5.44
CA ASN A 233 -1.91 6.65 -6.23
C ASN A 233 -3.19 6.67 -7.09
N THR A 234 -3.59 7.83 -7.59
CA THR A 234 -4.83 8.02 -8.36
C THR A 234 -4.59 8.02 -9.87
N ALA A 235 -5.48 7.35 -10.62
CA ALA A 235 -5.35 7.24 -12.07
C ALA A 235 -5.96 8.45 -12.81
N VAL A 236 -5.14 9.20 -13.53
CA VAL A 236 -5.56 10.33 -14.38
C VAL A 236 -5.18 10.14 -15.84
N GLY A 237 -4.81 8.91 -16.21
CA GLY A 237 -4.25 8.60 -17.52
C GLY A 237 -2.78 9.00 -17.64
N THR A 238 -2.34 9.35 -18.84
CA THR A 238 -1.00 9.91 -19.03
C THR A 238 -0.88 11.29 -18.38
N TRP A 239 0.26 11.58 -17.78
CA TRP A 239 0.54 12.82 -17.07
C TRP A 239 2.00 13.25 -17.20
N ALA A 240 2.26 14.52 -16.93
CA ALA A 240 3.60 15.11 -16.82
C ALA A 240 3.61 16.23 -15.77
N ALA A 241 4.74 16.43 -15.09
CA ALA A 241 4.93 17.53 -14.13
C ALA A 241 6.19 18.33 -14.50
N LEU A 242 6.05 19.66 -14.48
CA LEU A 242 7.04 20.64 -14.90
C LEU A 242 7.09 21.80 -13.90
N ASP A 243 8.27 22.38 -13.71
CA ASP A 243 8.44 23.61 -12.93
C ASP A 243 9.49 24.55 -13.53
N GLY A 244 9.58 25.76 -12.98
CA GLY A 244 10.57 26.77 -13.38
C GLY A 244 10.31 27.44 -14.72
N LEU A 245 9.14 27.21 -15.32
CA LEU A 245 8.79 27.70 -16.66
C LEU A 245 8.59 29.22 -16.66
N SER A 246 9.14 29.91 -17.65
CA SER A 246 8.69 31.25 -18.02
C SER A 246 7.30 31.23 -18.66
N GLU A 247 6.71 32.41 -18.88
CA GLU A 247 5.40 32.55 -19.54
C GLU A 247 5.39 31.95 -20.96
N ASP A 248 6.44 32.20 -21.75
CA ASP A 248 6.57 31.69 -23.13
C ASP A 248 6.77 30.16 -23.17
N GLU A 249 7.53 29.63 -22.22
CA GLU A 249 7.75 28.19 -22.06
C GLU A 249 6.46 27.49 -21.66
N LEU A 250 5.72 28.05 -20.69
CA LEU A 250 4.40 27.53 -20.30
C LEU A 250 3.42 27.52 -21.48
N ALA A 251 3.36 28.59 -22.28
CA ALA A 251 2.51 28.64 -23.47
C ALA A 251 2.85 27.54 -24.50
N THR A 252 4.16 27.29 -24.67
CA THR A 252 4.68 26.23 -25.55
C THR A 252 4.27 24.86 -25.03
N GLU A 253 4.48 24.59 -23.74
CA GLU A 253 4.14 23.30 -23.11
C GLU A 253 2.63 23.03 -23.12
N ILE A 254 1.79 24.04 -22.85
CA ILE A 254 0.33 23.90 -22.95
C ILE A 254 -0.08 23.47 -24.36
N THR A 255 0.52 24.07 -25.38
CA THR A 255 0.23 23.73 -26.78
C THR A 255 0.69 22.31 -27.11
N ALA A 256 1.90 21.93 -26.69
CA ALA A 256 2.44 20.60 -26.90
C ALA A 256 1.57 19.53 -26.23
N HIS A 257 1.31 19.66 -24.93
CA HIS A 257 0.51 18.70 -24.16
C HIS A 257 -0.93 18.59 -24.64
N LYS A 258 -1.52 19.68 -25.16
CA LYS A 258 -2.84 19.63 -25.80
C LYS A 258 -2.87 18.67 -27.00
N THR A 259 -1.80 18.64 -27.81
CA THR A 259 -1.72 17.72 -28.96
C THR A 259 -1.61 16.25 -28.55
N GLU A 260 -1.12 15.99 -27.34
CA GLU A 260 -0.99 14.67 -26.74
C GLU A 260 -2.25 14.22 -25.97
N GLY A 261 -3.32 15.02 -26.01
CA GLY A 261 -4.58 14.73 -25.29
C GLY A 261 -4.49 14.97 -23.78
N ARG A 262 -3.58 15.85 -23.34
CA ARG A 262 -3.45 16.29 -21.94
C ARG A 262 -3.91 17.73 -21.78
N MET A 263 -4.33 18.08 -20.57
CA MET A 263 -4.65 19.44 -20.15
C MET A 263 -3.91 19.77 -18.85
N PRO A 264 -3.63 21.05 -18.57
CA PRO A 264 -3.21 21.46 -17.23
C PRO A 264 -4.27 21.03 -16.20
N ILE A 265 -3.85 20.48 -15.06
CA ILE A 265 -4.73 20.08 -13.96
C ILE A 265 -4.33 20.71 -12.63
N ASN A 266 -3.09 21.18 -12.52
CA ASN A 266 -2.59 22.01 -11.43
C ASN A 266 -1.64 23.03 -12.08
N LEU A 267 -1.91 24.32 -11.95
CA LEU A 267 -1.07 25.40 -12.46
C LEU A 267 -0.82 26.37 -11.31
N GLN A 268 0.44 26.61 -10.98
CA GLN A 268 0.83 27.54 -9.93
C GLN A 268 1.85 28.54 -10.46
N ALA A 269 1.84 29.74 -9.88
CA ALA A 269 2.72 30.84 -10.25
C ALA A 269 3.52 31.30 -9.03
N ALA A 270 4.74 31.75 -9.27
CA ALA A 270 5.64 32.35 -8.30
C ALA A 270 6.26 33.63 -8.88
N GLY A 271 6.55 34.61 -8.03
CA GLY A 271 7.16 35.87 -8.45
C GLY A 271 6.15 36.83 -9.08
N SER A 272 6.62 37.78 -9.89
CA SER A 272 5.77 38.82 -10.46
C SER A 272 6.26 39.33 -11.82
N GLY A 273 5.31 39.82 -12.62
CA GLY A 273 5.60 40.40 -13.93
C GLY A 273 6.31 39.41 -14.87
N LYS A 274 7.31 39.91 -15.60
CA LYS A 274 8.09 39.11 -16.57
C LYS A 274 8.99 38.04 -15.94
N ASP A 275 9.28 38.17 -14.65
CA ASP A 275 10.16 37.26 -13.91
C ASP A 275 9.35 36.15 -13.21
N ALA A 276 8.02 36.14 -13.41
CA ALA A 276 7.15 35.10 -12.89
C ALA A 276 7.54 33.72 -13.45
N LYS A 277 7.50 32.72 -12.58
CA LYS A 277 7.78 31.33 -12.89
C LYS A 277 6.56 30.47 -12.62
N TYR A 278 6.40 29.42 -13.40
CA TYR A 278 5.23 28.54 -13.33
C TYR A 278 5.62 27.09 -13.08
N SER A 279 4.82 26.43 -12.24
CA SER A 279 4.78 24.99 -12.12
C SER A 279 3.44 24.48 -12.64
N VAL A 280 3.47 23.35 -13.34
CA VAL A 280 2.28 22.79 -14.00
C VAL A 280 2.31 21.27 -13.99
N ILE A 281 1.15 20.68 -13.70
CA ILE A 281 0.88 19.26 -13.92
C ILE A 281 -0.10 19.14 -15.07
N PHE A 282 0.26 18.36 -16.09
CA PHE A 282 -0.58 17.99 -17.20
C PHE A 282 -1.12 16.57 -17.03
N ALA A 283 -2.39 16.32 -17.37
CA ALA A 283 -2.97 14.97 -17.37
C ALA A 283 -4.09 14.83 -18.41
N GLN A 284 -4.46 13.58 -18.75
CA GLN A 284 -5.62 13.31 -19.63
C GLN A 284 -6.96 13.71 -19.00
N THR A 285 -7.07 13.65 -17.67
CA THR A 285 -8.25 14.08 -16.91
C THR A 285 -7.83 14.70 -15.59
N HIS A 286 -8.51 15.74 -15.14
CA HIS A 286 -8.30 16.33 -13.81
C HIS A 286 -9.09 15.60 -12.71
N THR A 287 -10.09 14.81 -13.09
CA THR A 287 -10.82 13.94 -12.15
C THR A 287 -10.20 12.54 -12.20
N PRO A 288 -9.76 11.98 -11.05
CA PRO A 288 -9.35 10.59 -10.97
C PRO A 288 -10.40 9.62 -11.55
N ARG A 289 -9.94 8.59 -12.26
CA ARG A 289 -10.81 7.54 -12.77
C ARG A 289 -11.43 6.77 -11.60
N PRO A 290 -12.72 6.38 -11.69
CA PRO A 290 -13.36 5.65 -10.62
C PRO A 290 -12.79 4.23 -10.51
N ARG A 291 -12.79 3.69 -9.29
CA ARG A 291 -12.49 2.28 -9.03
C ARG A 291 -13.71 1.41 -9.34
N LYS A 292 -13.51 0.25 -9.95
CA LYS A 292 -14.54 -0.75 -10.25
C LYS A 292 -14.37 -1.98 -9.36
N TRP A 293 -15.48 -2.49 -8.83
CA TRP A 293 -15.52 -3.76 -8.11
C TRP A 293 -15.57 -4.93 -9.10
N THR A 294 -14.73 -5.95 -8.91
CA THR A 294 -14.72 -7.19 -9.71
C THR A 294 -14.26 -8.35 -8.84
N THR A 295 -14.83 -9.52 -9.05
CA THR A 295 -14.47 -10.78 -8.37
C THR A 295 -14.19 -11.88 -9.39
N THR A 296 -13.35 -12.85 -9.02
CA THR A 296 -12.96 -14.02 -9.82
C THR A 296 -12.87 -15.26 -8.92
N GLY A 297 -12.92 -16.46 -9.49
CA GLY A 297 -12.91 -17.70 -8.72
C GLY A 297 -14.28 -18.08 -8.17
N THR A 298 -14.32 -19.02 -7.23
CA THR A 298 -15.54 -19.65 -6.73
C THR A 298 -15.45 -19.97 -5.24
N ILE A 299 -16.58 -19.89 -4.54
CA ILE A 299 -16.72 -20.36 -3.17
C ILE A 299 -17.43 -21.71 -3.15
N SER A 300 -16.84 -22.70 -2.46
CA SER A 300 -17.46 -23.99 -2.22
C SER A 300 -17.03 -24.62 -0.88
N GLY A 301 -17.69 -25.71 -0.49
CA GLY A 301 -17.45 -26.41 0.78
C GLY A 301 -18.36 -25.98 1.92
N PHE A 302 -19.37 -25.16 1.63
CA PHE A 302 -20.45 -24.78 2.54
C PHE A 302 -21.74 -25.56 2.22
N VAL A 303 -22.65 -25.67 3.19
CA VAL A 303 -23.98 -26.26 2.97
C VAL A 303 -24.75 -25.46 1.92
N ASP A 304 -24.68 -24.12 2.00
CA ASP A 304 -25.18 -23.20 0.97
C ASP A 304 -24.02 -22.35 0.42
N ASN A 305 -23.41 -22.83 -0.66
CA ASN A 305 -22.29 -22.14 -1.31
C ASN A 305 -22.69 -20.76 -1.85
N ALA A 306 -23.92 -20.59 -2.36
CA ALA A 306 -24.35 -19.34 -2.96
C ALA A 306 -24.56 -18.24 -1.90
N ALA A 307 -25.12 -18.62 -0.75
CA ALA A 307 -25.28 -17.71 0.38
C ALA A 307 -23.93 -17.32 1.00
N ALA A 308 -23.03 -18.28 1.20
CA ALA A 308 -21.67 -18.02 1.69
C ALA A 308 -20.88 -17.11 0.72
N GLU A 309 -20.99 -17.36 -0.59
CA GLU A 309 -20.34 -16.54 -1.62
C GLU A 309 -20.81 -15.09 -1.58
N THR A 310 -22.12 -14.88 -1.42
CA THR A 310 -22.72 -13.55 -1.33
C THR A 310 -22.21 -12.80 -0.09
N GLU A 311 -22.20 -13.45 1.07
CA GLU A 311 -21.73 -12.83 2.32
C GLU A 311 -20.24 -12.48 2.26
N ILE A 312 -19.39 -13.38 1.74
CA ILE A 312 -17.95 -13.13 1.55
C ILE A 312 -17.73 -11.94 0.60
N ASP A 313 -18.45 -11.89 -0.52
CA ASP A 313 -18.32 -10.79 -1.48
C ASP A 313 -18.71 -9.44 -0.88
N GLU A 314 -19.76 -9.41 -0.06
CA GLU A 314 -20.20 -8.20 0.64
C GLU A 314 -19.20 -7.76 1.71
N ILE A 315 -18.66 -8.70 2.49
CA ILE A 315 -17.62 -8.44 3.49
C ILE A 315 -16.40 -7.80 2.82
N PHE A 316 -15.84 -8.42 1.79
CA PHE A 316 -14.65 -7.89 1.12
C PHE A 316 -14.97 -6.57 0.41
N ARG A 317 -16.13 -6.43 -0.24
CA ARG A 317 -16.52 -5.19 -0.92
C ARG A 317 -16.61 -4.02 0.06
N ALA A 318 -17.26 -4.22 1.20
CA ALA A 318 -17.40 -3.17 2.20
C ALA A 318 -16.05 -2.85 2.85
N TRP A 319 -15.31 -3.88 3.26
CA TRP A 319 -14.04 -3.73 3.96
C TRP A 319 -12.96 -3.09 3.08
N MET A 320 -12.79 -3.55 1.84
CA MET A 320 -11.80 -3.00 0.91
C MET A 320 -12.10 -1.55 0.54
N LYS A 321 -13.37 -1.21 0.32
CA LYS A 321 -13.79 0.18 0.02
C LYS A 321 -13.49 1.14 1.15
N ARG A 322 -13.85 0.74 2.38
CA ARG A 322 -13.60 1.53 3.59
C ARG A 322 -12.11 1.70 3.85
N ASN A 323 -11.32 0.66 3.61
CA ASN A 323 -9.89 0.64 3.92
C ASN A 323 -9.00 1.00 2.73
N GLY A 324 -9.52 1.46 1.58
CA GLY A 324 -8.65 1.86 0.46
C GLY A 324 -7.92 0.72 -0.26
N VAL A 325 -8.25 -0.55 0.04
CA VAL A 325 -7.51 -1.73 -0.43
C VAL A 325 -7.97 -2.12 -1.83
N ARG A 326 -7.02 -2.25 -2.77
CA ARG A 326 -7.35 -2.49 -4.18
C ARG A 326 -7.40 -3.95 -4.58
N GLN A 327 -6.55 -4.80 -4.01
CA GLN A 327 -6.40 -6.18 -4.43
C GLN A 327 -6.33 -7.10 -3.21
N ALA A 328 -7.15 -8.15 -3.21
CA ALA A 328 -7.20 -9.15 -2.16
C ALA A 328 -7.48 -10.55 -2.71
N GLN A 329 -7.11 -11.58 -1.96
CA GLN A 329 -7.53 -12.97 -2.19
C GLN A 329 -8.00 -13.63 -0.90
N PHE A 330 -8.89 -14.61 -1.06
CA PHE A 330 -9.33 -15.55 -0.03
C PHE A 330 -9.28 -16.97 -0.58
N ALA A 331 -8.84 -17.94 0.21
CA ALA A 331 -8.93 -19.34 -0.15
C ALA A 331 -9.15 -20.24 1.05
N MET A 332 -9.74 -21.41 0.79
CA MET A 332 -9.91 -22.51 1.74
C MET A 332 -9.46 -23.83 1.10
N ALA A 333 -8.92 -24.72 1.92
CA ALA A 333 -8.51 -26.06 1.57
C ALA A 333 -8.89 -27.06 2.68
N ILE A 334 -8.98 -28.33 2.29
CA ILE A 334 -9.17 -29.47 3.18
C ILE A 334 -8.16 -30.54 2.80
N ASN A 335 -7.34 -30.99 3.74
CA ASN A 335 -6.29 -31.98 3.53
C ASN A 335 -5.38 -31.61 2.33
N GLY A 336 -4.98 -30.34 2.25
CA GLY A 336 -4.14 -29.81 1.19
C GLY A 336 -4.81 -29.67 -0.19
N THR A 337 -6.14 -29.87 -0.30
CA THR A 337 -6.90 -29.68 -1.54
C THR A 337 -7.76 -28.42 -1.45
N THR A 338 -7.58 -27.48 -2.36
CA THR A 338 -8.40 -26.25 -2.42
C THR A 338 -9.87 -26.59 -2.66
N ILE A 339 -10.75 -25.99 -1.87
CA ILE A 339 -12.21 -26.06 -2.00
C ILE A 339 -12.84 -24.69 -2.29
N SER A 340 -12.21 -23.59 -1.90
CA SER A 340 -12.63 -22.24 -2.27
C SER A 340 -11.42 -21.42 -2.65
N GLU A 341 -11.56 -20.58 -3.67
CA GLU A 341 -10.55 -19.60 -4.02
C GLU A 341 -11.19 -18.43 -4.73
N LYS A 342 -10.92 -17.21 -4.24
CA LYS A 342 -11.58 -16.00 -4.71
C LYS A 342 -10.61 -14.83 -4.76
N GLY A 343 -10.60 -14.14 -5.90
CA GLY A 343 -9.89 -12.88 -6.10
C GLY A 343 -10.85 -11.70 -6.02
N PHE A 344 -10.44 -10.61 -5.37
CA PHE A 344 -11.21 -9.39 -5.22
C PHE A 344 -10.42 -8.19 -5.72
N THR A 345 -11.05 -7.39 -6.57
CA THR A 345 -10.46 -6.17 -7.14
C THR A 345 -11.38 -4.98 -6.93
N TRP A 346 -10.89 -3.93 -6.28
CA TRP A 346 -11.51 -2.62 -6.21
C TRP A 346 -10.52 -1.57 -6.72
N ALA A 347 -10.38 -1.47 -8.03
CA ALA A 347 -9.27 -0.76 -8.64
C ALA A 347 -9.71 0.04 -9.88
N GLU A 348 -8.90 1.03 -10.25
CA GLU A 348 -9.02 1.74 -11.51
C GLU A 348 -8.77 0.78 -12.70
N SER A 349 -9.24 1.15 -13.89
CA SER A 349 -9.24 0.26 -15.06
C SER A 349 -7.86 -0.11 -15.62
N ASP A 350 -6.80 0.53 -15.14
CA ASP A 350 -5.41 0.34 -15.53
C ASP A 350 -4.65 -0.65 -14.62
N ARG A 351 -5.34 -1.26 -13.66
CA ARG A 351 -4.80 -2.31 -12.78
C ARG A 351 -5.40 -3.67 -13.15
N ALA A 352 -4.61 -4.73 -12.96
CA ALA A 352 -5.06 -6.08 -13.27
C ALA A 352 -6.18 -6.55 -12.33
N ILE A 353 -7.10 -7.33 -12.88
CA ILE A 353 -8.11 -8.05 -12.11
C ILE A 353 -7.42 -9.25 -11.48
N VAL A 354 -7.47 -9.33 -10.15
CA VAL A 354 -6.89 -10.43 -9.37
C VAL A 354 -7.48 -11.77 -9.83
N GLN A 355 -6.61 -12.73 -10.14
CA GLN A 355 -6.95 -14.14 -10.33
C GLN A 355 -6.64 -14.93 -9.05
N PRO A 356 -7.29 -16.07 -8.80
CA PRO A 356 -7.03 -16.89 -7.61
C PRO A 356 -5.59 -17.41 -7.46
N ASP A 357 -4.86 -17.54 -8.56
CA ASP A 357 -3.48 -18.02 -8.64
C ASP A 357 -2.41 -16.90 -8.66
N ASP A 358 -2.83 -15.63 -8.68
CA ASP A 358 -1.90 -14.50 -8.58
C ASP A 358 -1.12 -14.54 -7.25
N ARG A 359 0.15 -14.16 -7.30
CA ARG A 359 1.03 -14.17 -6.11
C ARG A 359 1.01 -12.84 -5.38
N PHE A 360 0.87 -12.90 -4.06
CA PHE A 360 1.02 -11.78 -3.15
C PHE A 360 2.27 -11.95 -2.30
N LEU A 361 2.92 -10.85 -1.94
CA LEU A 361 3.98 -10.86 -0.93
C LEU A 361 3.38 -11.30 0.42
N LEU A 362 4.01 -12.29 1.05
CA LEU A 362 3.41 -13.00 2.20
C LEU A 362 3.75 -12.36 3.55
N ALA A 363 4.77 -11.50 3.60
CA ALA A 363 5.33 -11.03 4.86
C ALA A 363 5.63 -12.22 5.80
N SER A 364 5.47 -12.08 7.12
CA SER A 364 5.83 -13.13 8.09
C SER A 364 5.10 -14.48 7.97
N VAL A 365 4.14 -14.63 7.06
CA VAL A 365 3.62 -15.94 6.67
C VAL A 365 4.71 -16.77 5.96
N SER A 366 5.75 -16.15 5.38
CA SER A 366 6.92 -16.83 4.83
C SER A 366 7.61 -17.79 5.82
N LYS A 367 7.57 -17.50 7.12
CA LYS A 367 8.26 -18.29 8.16
C LYS A 367 7.79 -19.74 8.23
N MET A 368 6.53 -20.02 7.88
CA MET A 368 6.02 -21.40 7.93
C MET A 368 6.75 -22.34 6.95
N PHE A 369 7.23 -21.81 5.82
CA PHE A 369 8.05 -22.57 4.87
C PHE A 369 9.45 -22.87 5.45
N THR A 370 10.04 -21.91 6.15
CA THR A 370 11.30 -22.12 6.89
C THR A 370 11.11 -23.15 8.00
N TYR A 371 9.99 -23.10 8.74
CA TYR A 371 9.71 -24.04 9.82
C TYR A 371 9.51 -25.46 9.28
N ALA A 372 8.82 -25.62 8.16
CA ALA A 372 8.72 -26.91 7.47
C ALA A 372 10.10 -27.43 7.01
N SER A 373 10.98 -26.54 6.55
CA SER A 373 12.37 -26.91 6.20
C SER A 373 13.14 -27.46 7.39
N ILE A 374 13.04 -26.79 8.54
CA ILE A 374 13.63 -27.25 9.80
C ILE A 374 13.02 -28.58 10.25
N SER A 375 11.69 -28.72 10.18
CA SER A 375 10.99 -29.98 10.48
C SER A 375 11.53 -31.13 9.65
N ARG A 376 11.69 -30.92 8.33
CA ARG A 376 12.21 -31.94 7.41
C ARG A 376 13.62 -32.38 7.78
N LEU A 377 14.52 -31.45 8.11
CA LEU A 377 15.88 -31.78 8.51
C LEU A 377 15.95 -32.50 9.87
N ILE A 378 15.00 -32.23 10.78
CA ILE A 378 14.84 -32.99 12.03
C ILE A 378 14.39 -34.41 11.74
N ASP A 379 13.40 -34.60 10.88
CA ASP A 379 12.90 -35.92 10.48
C ASP A 379 13.98 -36.76 9.79
N GLU A 380 14.88 -36.12 9.04
CA GLU A 380 16.05 -36.75 8.42
C GLU A 380 17.21 -37.02 9.41
N GLY A 381 17.09 -36.58 10.66
CA GLY A 381 18.11 -36.74 11.69
C GLY A 381 19.36 -35.87 11.47
N LYS A 382 19.29 -34.86 10.61
CA LYS A 382 20.41 -33.94 10.31
C LYS A 382 20.61 -32.88 11.39
N LEU A 383 19.55 -32.53 12.11
CA LEU A 383 19.59 -31.65 13.29
C LEU A 383 18.49 -32.04 14.28
N ASN A 384 18.49 -31.43 15.46
CA ASN A 384 17.43 -31.58 16.45
C ASN A 384 17.20 -30.26 17.20
N LEU A 385 16.14 -30.20 18.01
CA LEU A 385 15.74 -29.00 18.75
C LEU A 385 16.83 -28.46 19.69
N THR A 386 17.72 -29.31 20.21
CA THR A 386 18.80 -28.93 21.13
C THR A 386 20.13 -28.65 20.43
N THR A 387 20.16 -28.69 19.09
CA THR A 387 21.37 -28.39 18.30
C THR A 387 21.72 -26.92 18.51
N ALA A 388 22.94 -26.66 18.99
CA ALA A 388 23.48 -25.31 19.18
C ALA A 388 23.84 -24.69 17.82
N VAL A 389 23.15 -23.61 17.44
CA VAL A 389 23.12 -23.13 16.06
C VAL A 389 24.43 -22.45 15.65
N TYR A 390 24.93 -21.49 16.43
CA TYR A 390 26.15 -20.76 16.07
C TYR A 390 27.39 -21.66 16.02
N PRO A 391 27.65 -22.54 17.01
CA PRO A 391 28.74 -23.51 16.91
C PRO A 391 28.60 -24.45 15.70
N PHE A 392 27.38 -24.88 15.39
CA PHE A 392 27.12 -25.73 14.22
C PHE A 392 27.47 -25.02 12.89
N LEU A 393 27.19 -23.71 12.81
CA LEU A 393 27.57 -22.85 11.69
C LEU A 393 29.05 -22.44 11.69
N GLY A 394 29.84 -22.86 12.68
CA GLY A 394 31.25 -22.50 12.82
C GLY A 394 31.47 -21.07 13.36
N TYR A 395 30.48 -20.47 14.01
CA TYR A 395 30.58 -19.16 14.64
C TYR A 395 30.80 -19.26 16.15
N GLU A 396 31.67 -18.38 16.65
CA GLU A 396 31.85 -18.11 18.07
C GLU A 396 31.17 -16.78 18.41
N HIS A 397 30.19 -16.83 19.31
CA HIS A 397 29.44 -15.64 19.72
C HIS A 397 30.23 -14.86 20.79
N SER A 398 30.33 -13.53 20.67
CA SER A 398 31.11 -12.70 21.60
C SER A 398 30.52 -12.69 23.02
N ASP A 399 29.20 -12.75 23.11
CA ASP A 399 28.48 -13.08 24.34
C ASP A 399 28.51 -14.61 24.58
N PRO A 400 29.09 -15.10 25.70
CA PRO A 400 29.18 -16.53 26.00
C PRO A 400 27.82 -17.23 26.12
N ARG A 401 26.71 -16.49 26.30
CA ARG A 401 25.37 -17.09 26.30
C ARG A 401 24.94 -17.50 24.90
N GLY A 402 25.45 -16.83 23.86
CA GLY A 402 25.04 -17.05 22.47
C GLY A 402 25.43 -18.41 21.90
N VAL A 403 26.52 -19.01 22.38
CA VAL A 403 26.94 -20.36 21.95
C VAL A 403 25.94 -21.45 22.33
N ASN A 404 25.04 -21.18 23.28
CA ASN A 404 23.99 -22.10 23.72
C ASN A 404 22.64 -21.86 23.04
N ILE A 405 22.55 -20.92 22.09
CA ILE A 405 21.31 -20.69 21.34
C ILE A 405 21.02 -21.91 20.48
N THR A 406 19.90 -22.56 20.74
CA THR A 406 19.48 -23.79 20.07
C THR A 406 18.50 -23.52 18.92
N VAL A 407 18.26 -24.54 18.09
CA VAL A 407 17.18 -24.53 17.08
C VAL A 407 15.83 -24.21 17.73
N ASN A 408 15.55 -24.75 18.91
CA ASN A 408 14.30 -24.45 19.63
C ASN A 408 14.21 -22.97 20.04
N ASN A 409 15.32 -22.34 20.43
CA ASN A 409 15.33 -20.92 20.75
C ASN A 409 14.96 -20.05 19.54
N LEU A 410 15.40 -20.43 18.34
CA LEU A 410 15.08 -19.69 17.12
C LEU A 410 13.61 -19.87 16.70
N LEU A 411 13.07 -21.10 16.83
CA LEU A 411 11.66 -21.39 16.56
C LEU A 411 10.72 -20.65 17.50
N GLU A 412 11.05 -20.63 18.80
CA GLU A 412 10.24 -20.04 19.86
C GLU A 412 10.54 -18.56 20.10
N HIS A 413 11.35 -17.90 19.27
CA HIS A 413 11.70 -16.48 19.42
C HIS A 413 12.30 -16.13 20.80
N THR A 414 13.13 -17.02 21.36
CA THR A 414 13.82 -16.86 22.65
C THR A 414 15.35 -16.83 22.50
N GLY A 415 15.84 -16.46 21.31
CA GLY A 415 17.26 -16.44 20.96
C GLY A 415 18.11 -15.36 21.65
N GLY A 416 17.51 -14.44 22.42
CA GLY A 416 18.23 -13.43 23.20
C GLY A 416 18.29 -12.03 22.57
N ASP A 417 17.84 -11.86 21.32
CA ASP A 417 17.74 -10.55 20.66
C ASP A 417 16.33 -9.97 20.80
N ASP A 418 16.24 -8.68 21.14
CA ASP A 418 14.96 -7.98 21.31
C ASP A 418 14.89 -6.75 20.39
N ARG A 419 14.11 -6.88 19.32
CA ARG A 419 13.95 -5.82 18.32
C ARG A 419 13.36 -4.52 18.88
N GLU A 420 12.62 -4.59 19.99
CA GLU A 420 12.03 -3.39 20.62
C GLU A 420 13.09 -2.57 21.38
N LYS A 421 14.26 -3.16 21.69
CA LYS A 421 15.37 -2.45 22.36
C LYS A 421 16.36 -1.81 21.39
N ARG A 422 16.65 -2.45 20.26
CA ARG A 422 17.74 -2.04 19.35
C ARG A 422 17.32 -1.85 17.90
N GLY A 423 16.04 -2.03 17.58
CA GLY A 423 15.56 -2.13 16.22
C GLY A 423 15.63 -3.56 15.69
N ASP A 424 14.84 -3.84 14.66
CA ASP A 424 14.83 -5.13 14.00
C ASP A 424 15.91 -5.17 12.91
N ILE A 425 16.97 -5.95 13.14
CA ILE A 425 18.13 -6.03 12.25
C ILE A 425 17.77 -6.44 10.82
N ALA A 426 16.63 -7.12 10.63
CA ALA A 426 16.12 -7.48 9.31
C ALA A 426 15.72 -6.26 8.44
N PHE A 427 15.72 -5.05 9.01
CA PHE A 427 15.48 -3.78 8.35
C PHE A 427 16.65 -2.80 8.50
N MET A 428 17.83 -3.27 8.92
CA MET A 428 18.98 -2.41 9.23
C MET A 428 20.22 -2.76 8.39
N PHE A 429 20.03 -3.33 7.19
CA PHE A 429 21.11 -3.75 6.30
C PHE A 429 22.09 -2.62 5.95
N ARG A 430 21.64 -1.37 5.93
CA ARG A 430 22.50 -0.21 5.70
C ARG A 430 23.50 -0.02 6.83
N ASP A 431 23.04 -0.12 8.07
CA ASP A 431 23.90 0.03 9.26
C ASP A 431 24.92 -1.11 9.33
N VAL A 432 24.49 -2.33 9.00
CA VAL A 432 25.39 -3.49 8.85
C VAL A 432 26.45 -3.20 7.79
N ALA A 433 26.05 -2.70 6.62
CA ALA A 433 26.98 -2.39 5.54
C ALA A 433 28.03 -1.32 5.92
N TYR A 434 27.69 -0.34 6.76
CA TYR A 434 28.64 0.65 7.26
C TYR A 434 29.62 0.11 8.31
N ASP A 435 29.21 -0.89 9.10
CA ASP A 435 30.08 -1.56 10.09
C ASP A 435 31.10 -2.51 9.42
N MET A 436 30.81 -2.96 8.20
CA MET A 436 31.75 -3.77 7.40
C MET A 436 33.03 -2.99 7.03
N PRO A 437 34.17 -3.69 6.78
CA PRO A 437 35.41 -3.04 6.33
C PRO A 437 35.28 -2.22 5.03
N THR A 438 34.29 -2.55 4.19
CA THR A 438 33.91 -1.84 2.97
C THR A 438 33.23 -0.49 3.24
N ASN A 439 32.80 -0.24 4.49
CA ASN A 439 32.20 1.00 4.96
C ASN A 439 31.07 1.47 4.04
N GLY A 440 30.12 0.57 3.76
CA GLY A 440 28.94 0.81 2.92
C GLY A 440 29.18 0.81 1.42
N SER A 441 30.38 0.44 0.93
CA SER A 441 30.64 0.39 -0.53
C SER A 441 29.97 -0.80 -1.24
N VAL A 442 29.46 -1.77 -0.49
CA VAL A 442 28.69 -2.92 -0.97
C VAL A 442 27.50 -3.13 -0.04
N ALA A 443 26.42 -3.71 -0.54
CA ALA A 443 25.27 -4.11 0.27
C ALA A 443 25.67 -5.24 1.24
N ALA A 444 25.04 -5.27 2.42
CA ALA A 444 25.19 -6.37 3.35
C ALA A 444 24.36 -7.59 2.89
N THR A 445 24.93 -8.78 3.05
CA THR A 445 24.24 -10.06 2.89
C THR A 445 23.70 -10.56 4.23
N LEU A 446 22.88 -11.62 4.23
CA LEU A 446 22.45 -12.31 5.43
C LEU A 446 23.64 -12.80 6.26
N ARG A 447 24.71 -13.28 5.60
CA ARG A 447 25.94 -13.67 6.29
C ARG A 447 26.55 -12.48 7.03
N ASP A 448 26.64 -11.32 6.39
CA ASP A 448 27.17 -10.11 7.04
C ASP A 448 26.31 -9.68 8.23
N VAL A 449 24.98 -9.81 8.13
CA VAL A 449 24.05 -9.58 9.24
C VAL A 449 24.33 -10.53 10.41
N ILE A 450 24.54 -11.82 10.15
CA ILE A 450 24.91 -12.80 11.18
C ILE A 450 26.24 -12.42 11.83
N GLU A 451 27.28 -12.16 11.03
CA GLU A 451 28.61 -11.77 11.52
C GLU A 451 28.59 -10.44 12.30
N TYR A 452 27.66 -9.54 11.98
CA TYR A 452 27.42 -8.31 12.72
C TYR A 452 26.74 -8.56 14.08
N MET A 453 25.75 -9.44 14.12
CA MET A 453 24.98 -9.75 15.33
C MET A 453 25.80 -10.54 16.34
N ILE A 454 26.56 -11.55 15.93
CA ILE A 454 27.36 -12.39 16.85
C ILE A 454 28.45 -11.62 17.61
N LYS A 455 28.81 -10.42 17.14
CA LYS A 455 29.80 -9.55 17.79
C LYS A 455 29.18 -8.71 18.92
N ARG A 456 27.85 -8.69 19.05
CA ARG A 456 27.10 -7.82 19.97
C ARG A 456 26.55 -8.62 21.16
N PRO A 457 26.37 -7.98 22.34
CA PRO A 457 25.81 -8.65 23.50
C PRO A 457 24.31 -8.92 23.33
N LEU A 458 23.83 -10.06 23.82
CA LEU A 458 22.41 -10.41 23.80
C LEU A 458 21.61 -9.52 24.76
N ASP A 459 20.38 -9.18 24.39
CA ASP A 459 19.46 -8.33 25.16
C ASP A 459 18.82 -9.03 26.35
N PHE A 460 18.71 -10.35 26.29
CA PHE A 460 18.26 -11.21 27.38
C PHE A 460 18.94 -12.59 27.29
N THR A 461 18.84 -13.36 28.37
CA THR A 461 19.43 -14.71 28.40
C THR A 461 18.55 -15.65 27.59
N PRO A 462 19.11 -16.37 26.59
CA PRO A 462 18.36 -17.36 25.83
C PRO A 462 17.85 -18.47 26.74
N ASP A 463 16.55 -18.73 26.68
CA ASP A 463 15.88 -19.78 27.43
C ASP A 463 14.67 -20.24 26.61
N PRO A 464 14.62 -21.52 26.17
CA PRO A 464 13.50 -22.02 25.37
C PRO A 464 12.12 -21.92 26.04
N PHE A 465 12.07 -21.64 27.34
CA PHE A 465 10.84 -21.51 28.13
C PHE A 465 10.58 -20.07 28.60
N ALA A 466 11.41 -19.11 28.22
CA ALA A 466 11.20 -17.70 28.54
C ALA A 466 10.09 -17.06 27.70
N TRP A 467 9.67 -15.88 28.11
CA TRP A 467 8.77 -15.05 27.30
C TRP A 467 9.44 -14.69 25.96
N PRO A 468 8.81 -15.00 24.81
CA PRO A 468 9.37 -14.72 23.49
C PRO A 468 9.49 -13.22 23.19
N ALA A 469 10.55 -12.87 22.46
CA ALA A 469 10.71 -11.59 21.78
C ALA A 469 10.72 -11.85 20.27
N TYR A 470 9.66 -11.44 19.57
CA TYR A 470 9.48 -11.72 18.14
C TYR A 470 10.74 -11.38 17.33
N SER A 471 11.24 -12.34 16.55
CA SER A 471 12.52 -12.21 15.86
C SER A 471 12.41 -12.66 14.41
N ASN A 472 12.58 -11.70 13.49
CA ASN A 472 12.82 -12.00 12.07
C ASN A 472 14.21 -12.61 11.88
N TYR A 473 15.21 -12.06 12.58
CA TYR A 473 16.59 -12.53 12.54
C TYR A 473 16.73 -14.01 12.86
N GLY A 474 16.06 -14.51 13.91
CA GLY A 474 16.11 -15.92 14.26
C GLY A 474 15.63 -16.83 13.11
N THR A 475 14.59 -16.41 12.36
CA THR A 475 14.14 -17.15 11.19
C THR A 475 15.09 -17.00 9.99
N MET A 476 15.74 -15.86 9.82
CA MET A 476 16.78 -15.68 8.80
C MET A 476 17.99 -16.59 9.07
N VAL A 477 18.42 -16.71 10.34
CA VAL A 477 19.47 -17.67 10.73
C VAL A 477 19.05 -19.10 10.43
N MET A 478 17.77 -19.46 10.63
CA MET A 478 17.26 -20.80 10.27
C MET A 478 17.31 -21.07 8.77
N SER A 479 16.99 -20.11 7.89
CA SER A 479 17.18 -20.33 6.45
C SER A 479 18.65 -20.51 6.08
N TYR A 480 19.56 -19.76 6.71
CA TYR A 480 21.00 -19.94 6.52
C TYR A 480 21.49 -21.31 7.03
N LEU A 481 20.92 -21.82 8.13
CA LEU A 481 21.21 -23.15 8.65
C LEU A 481 20.79 -24.25 7.66
N VAL A 482 19.65 -24.10 6.99
CA VAL A 482 19.21 -25.03 5.93
C VAL A 482 20.23 -25.08 4.79
N GLU A 483 20.68 -23.92 4.29
CA GLU A 483 21.68 -23.85 3.23
C GLU A 483 23.00 -24.50 3.64
N ASN A 484 23.46 -24.23 4.87
CA ASN A 484 24.71 -24.77 5.38
C ASN A 484 24.67 -26.30 5.54
N ILE A 485 23.54 -26.87 5.99
CA ILE A 485 23.38 -28.33 6.17
C ILE A 485 23.27 -29.05 4.84
N THR A 486 22.59 -28.44 3.87
CA THR A 486 22.22 -29.10 2.61
C THR A 486 23.20 -28.80 1.48
N ALA A 487 23.98 -27.72 1.58
CA ALA A 487 24.78 -27.14 0.50
C ALA A 487 23.94 -26.75 -0.74
N VAL A 488 22.63 -26.48 -0.55
CA VAL A 488 21.68 -26.07 -1.58
C VAL A 488 21.12 -24.69 -1.21
N PRO A 489 20.98 -23.74 -2.16
CA PRO A 489 20.34 -22.45 -1.89
C PRO A 489 18.94 -22.62 -1.30
N PHE A 490 18.55 -21.76 -0.35
CA PHE A 490 17.33 -21.93 0.45
C PHE A 490 16.07 -22.04 -0.42
N MET A 491 15.97 -21.20 -1.45
CA MET A 491 14.83 -21.23 -2.37
C MET A 491 14.78 -22.49 -3.24
N ASP A 492 15.94 -23.06 -3.58
CA ASP A 492 16.02 -24.32 -4.31
C ASP A 492 15.60 -25.48 -3.39
N TYR A 493 16.07 -25.49 -2.14
CA TYR A 493 15.67 -26.49 -1.15
C TYR A 493 14.16 -26.45 -0.88
N LEU A 494 13.57 -25.26 -0.72
CA LEU A 494 12.12 -25.12 -0.57
C LEU A 494 11.38 -25.76 -1.74
N ARG A 495 11.74 -25.38 -2.97
CA ARG A 495 11.11 -25.90 -4.19
C ARG A 495 11.18 -27.43 -4.28
N ASP A 496 12.35 -27.98 -4.02
CA ASP A 496 12.63 -29.38 -4.32
C ASP A 496 12.19 -30.33 -3.19
N GLU A 497 12.27 -29.90 -1.92
CA GLU A 497 12.04 -30.77 -0.76
C GLU A 497 10.77 -30.46 0.05
N ILE A 498 10.23 -29.23 -0.05
CA ILE A 498 9.17 -28.75 0.86
C ILE A 498 7.87 -28.42 0.13
N LEU A 499 7.94 -27.77 -1.03
CA LEU A 499 6.76 -27.18 -1.66
C LEU A 499 5.88 -28.19 -2.41
N ASN A 500 6.40 -29.37 -2.77
CA ASN A 500 5.64 -30.41 -3.48
C ASN A 500 4.84 -29.86 -4.70
N GLY A 501 5.48 -29.00 -5.50
CA GLY A 501 4.87 -28.38 -6.70
C GLY A 501 4.06 -27.10 -6.46
N LEU A 502 3.93 -26.62 -5.22
CA LEU A 502 3.29 -25.35 -4.91
C LEU A 502 4.09 -24.14 -5.43
N ASP A 503 3.39 -23.12 -5.94
CA ASP A 503 4.03 -21.91 -6.50
C ASP A 503 4.34 -20.88 -5.42
N VAL A 504 5.46 -21.10 -4.72
CA VAL A 504 6.05 -20.12 -3.80
C VAL A 504 7.35 -19.61 -4.38
N ARG A 505 7.50 -18.29 -4.44
CA ARG A 505 8.66 -17.62 -5.04
C ARG A 505 9.28 -16.64 -4.08
N LEU A 506 10.53 -16.30 -4.33
CA LEU A 506 11.15 -15.13 -3.74
C LEU A 506 10.51 -13.88 -4.35
N TYR A 507 10.13 -12.91 -3.53
CA TYR A 507 9.79 -11.57 -4.00
C TYR A 507 11.09 -10.79 -4.16
N GLU A 508 11.40 -10.27 -5.33
CA GLU A 508 12.68 -9.58 -5.58
C GLU A 508 12.70 -8.18 -4.93
N THR A 509 13.88 -7.66 -4.61
CA THR A 509 14.00 -6.29 -4.11
C THR A 509 13.90 -5.26 -5.25
N ALA A 510 14.36 -5.61 -6.45
CA ALA A 510 14.41 -4.69 -7.58
C ALA A 510 13.01 -4.36 -8.12
N GLY A 511 12.62 -3.08 -8.07
CA GLY A 511 11.32 -2.61 -8.55
C GLY A 511 11.05 -2.92 -10.04
N GLU A 512 12.11 -3.01 -10.85
CA GLU A 512 12.04 -3.34 -12.27
C GLU A 512 11.54 -4.78 -12.52
N ALA A 513 11.73 -5.70 -11.58
CA ALA A 513 11.20 -7.06 -11.67
C ALA A 513 9.67 -7.09 -11.58
N HIS A 514 9.07 -6.03 -11.04
CA HIS A 514 7.64 -5.97 -10.69
C HIS A 514 6.79 -5.14 -11.65
N THR A 515 7.35 -4.65 -12.77
CA THR A 515 6.60 -3.78 -13.71
C THR A 515 5.41 -4.49 -14.35
N ASN A 516 5.49 -5.82 -14.48
CA ASN A 516 4.49 -6.66 -15.13
C ASN A 516 3.67 -7.50 -14.14
N ASP A 517 3.90 -7.35 -12.83
CA ASP A 517 3.10 -8.08 -11.84
C ASP A 517 1.65 -7.64 -11.90
N ASN A 518 0.74 -8.61 -11.89
CA ASN A 518 -0.70 -8.38 -11.76
C ASN A 518 -1.02 -7.73 -10.41
N ILE A 519 -0.39 -8.22 -9.35
CA ILE A 519 -0.54 -7.68 -8.00
C ILE A 519 0.43 -6.53 -7.79
N VAL A 520 -0.12 -5.39 -7.39
CA VAL A 520 0.64 -4.17 -7.15
C VAL A 520 0.81 -4.03 -5.64
N THR A 521 2.01 -4.24 -5.12
CA THR A 521 2.30 -3.96 -3.71
C THR A 521 2.27 -2.45 -3.47
N GLU A 522 1.36 -1.97 -2.61
CA GLU A 522 1.14 -0.55 -2.37
C GLU A 522 1.62 -0.12 -0.98
N SER A 523 2.45 0.91 -0.94
CA SER A 523 2.79 1.66 0.26
C SER A 523 2.94 3.14 -0.08
N LYS A 524 2.65 4.02 0.88
CA LYS A 524 2.97 5.44 0.78
C LYS A 524 4.43 5.73 1.09
N LEU A 525 5.12 4.83 1.79
CA LEU A 525 6.46 5.07 2.31
C LEU A 525 7.55 4.86 1.24
N THR A 526 8.61 5.64 1.42
CA THR A 526 9.89 5.48 0.74
C THR A 526 10.98 5.51 1.80
N GLY A 527 12.11 4.89 1.49
CA GLY A 527 13.21 4.71 2.43
C GLY A 527 14.54 4.58 1.73
N LEU A 528 15.63 4.71 2.49
CA LEU A 528 16.98 4.62 1.94
C LEU A 528 17.22 3.25 1.30
N ASP A 529 17.86 3.24 0.11
CA ASP A 529 18.17 2.00 -0.61
C ASP A 529 19.36 1.24 0.03
N PRO A 530 19.13 0.10 0.70
CA PRO A 530 20.20 -0.65 1.34
C PRO A 530 21.10 -1.39 0.34
N ARG A 531 20.69 -1.50 -0.93
CA ARG A 531 21.52 -2.09 -2.00
C ARG A 531 22.66 -1.16 -2.42
N ASN A 532 22.49 0.13 -2.15
CA ASN A 532 23.47 1.18 -2.41
C ASN A 532 23.70 2.01 -1.15
N PRO A 533 24.33 1.46 -0.08
CA PRO A 533 24.29 2.07 1.26
C PRO A 533 24.81 3.51 1.35
N LYS A 534 25.81 3.87 0.54
CA LYS A 534 26.38 5.23 0.45
C LYS A 534 25.50 6.22 -0.28
N ASN A 535 24.48 5.74 -0.98
CA ASN A 535 23.54 6.58 -1.67
C ASN A 535 22.41 6.97 -0.72
N TYR A 536 22.10 8.26 -0.66
CA TYR A 536 21.04 8.79 0.20
C TYR A 536 19.75 9.06 -0.59
N TYR A 537 19.55 8.37 -1.71
CA TYR A 537 18.27 8.38 -2.41
C TYR A 537 17.30 7.41 -1.75
N ASN A 538 16.06 7.87 -1.63
CA ASN A 538 14.96 7.01 -1.25
C ASN A 538 14.51 6.17 -2.46
N VAL A 539 14.09 4.95 -2.18
CA VAL A 539 13.37 4.06 -3.08
C VAL A 539 12.04 3.67 -2.43
N PRO A 540 11.05 3.19 -3.19
CA PRO A 540 9.82 2.65 -2.62
C PRO A 540 10.09 1.64 -1.51
N ALA A 541 9.40 1.76 -0.37
CA ALA A 541 9.62 0.83 0.76
C ALA A 541 9.29 -0.62 0.39
N VAL A 542 8.31 -0.82 -0.51
CA VAL A 542 7.96 -2.14 -1.07
C VAL A 542 9.14 -2.80 -1.81
N TYR A 543 10.07 -1.99 -2.35
CA TYR A 543 11.25 -2.40 -3.12
C TYR A 543 12.56 -2.19 -2.36
N GLY A 544 12.53 -2.46 -1.04
CA GLY A 544 13.72 -2.51 -0.20
C GLY A 544 14.07 -1.23 0.54
N GLY A 545 13.32 -0.14 0.31
CA GLY A 545 13.45 1.07 1.14
C GLY A 545 13.32 0.72 2.62
N ASP A 546 14.12 1.38 3.47
CA ASP A 546 14.22 1.12 4.91
C ASP A 546 14.84 -0.23 5.26
N GLY A 547 15.79 -0.70 4.44
CA GLY A 547 16.59 -1.88 4.78
C GLY A 547 15.93 -3.23 4.48
N SER A 548 14.78 -3.25 3.79
CA SER A 548 14.03 -4.48 3.48
C SER A 548 14.62 -5.27 2.30
N ILE A 549 15.86 -5.76 2.38
CA ILE A 549 16.44 -6.59 1.30
C ILE A 549 15.73 -7.95 1.26
N ARG A 550 14.96 -8.19 0.20
CA ARG A 550 14.04 -9.32 0.08
C ARG A 550 14.77 -10.65 -0.08
N GLU A 551 15.82 -10.68 -0.89
CA GLU A 551 16.64 -11.86 -1.12
C GLU A 551 17.22 -12.41 0.19
N GLU A 552 17.76 -11.51 1.03
CA GLU A 552 18.41 -11.85 2.30
C GLU A 552 17.41 -12.14 3.43
N THR A 553 16.13 -11.82 3.23
CA THR A 553 15.05 -12.02 4.21
C THR A 553 14.03 -13.06 3.77
N ALA A 554 14.38 -13.90 2.78
CA ALA A 554 13.56 -14.99 2.25
C ALA A 554 13.01 -15.91 3.35
N GLY A 555 13.85 -16.29 4.32
CA GLY A 555 13.44 -17.13 5.44
C GLY A 555 12.44 -16.46 6.39
N ALA A 556 12.33 -15.14 6.38
CA ALA A 556 11.53 -14.40 7.36
C ALA A 556 10.24 -13.81 6.80
N PHE A 557 10.29 -13.06 5.69
CA PHE A 557 9.10 -12.31 5.25
C PHE A 557 9.02 -11.97 3.75
N SER A 558 9.89 -12.55 2.92
CA SER A 558 10.08 -12.09 1.54
C SER A 558 9.67 -13.11 0.48
N LEU A 559 8.84 -14.09 0.85
CA LEU A 559 8.24 -15.02 -0.12
C LEU A 559 6.92 -14.46 -0.66
N ALA A 560 6.55 -14.90 -1.87
CA ALA A 560 5.29 -14.59 -2.53
C ALA A 560 4.56 -15.86 -2.98
N ALA A 561 3.25 -15.91 -2.74
CA ALA A 561 2.37 -17.02 -3.16
C ALA A 561 0.91 -16.56 -3.22
N SER A 562 0.01 -17.37 -3.79
CA SER A 562 -1.43 -17.14 -3.73
C SER A 562 -2.04 -17.59 -2.39
N ALA A 563 -3.23 -17.07 -2.05
CA ALA A 563 -3.99 -17.58 -0.90
C ALA A 563 -4.26 -19.09 -1.01
N SER A 564 -4.56 -19.59 -2.22
CA SER A 564 -4.77 -21.02 -2.48
C SER A 564 -3.52 -21.83 -2.14
N THR A 565 -2.34 -21.36 -2.55
CA THR A 565 -1.06 -22.01 -2.23
C THR A 565 -0.82 -22.10 -0.73
N ILE A 566 -1.13 -21.03 0.01
CA ILE A 566 -1.00 -21.02 1.48
C ILE A 566 -1.94 -22.04 2.12
N ALA A 567 -3.22 -22.04 1.72
CA ALA A 567 -4.22 -22.95 2.27
C ALA A 567 -3.87 -24.42 1.98
N GLN A 568 -3.38 -24.74 0.77
CA GLN A 568 -2.90 -26.07 0.42
C GLN A 568 -1.68 -26.48 1.27
N PHE A 569 -0.72 -25.56 1.46
CA PHE A 569 0.48 -25.82 2.24
C PHE A 569 0.17 -26.18 3.70
N ILE A 570 -0.63 -25.34 4.38
CA ILE A 570 -0.93 -25.55 5.81
C ILE A 570 -1.89 -26.73 6.04
N GLY A 571 -2.51 -27.26 4.99
CA GLY A 571 -3.26 -28.51 5.05
C GLY A 571 -2.39 -29.75 5.30
N ASN A 572 -1.07 -29.63 5.13
CA ASN A 572 -0.12 -30.71 5.44
C ASN A 572 0.95 -30.29 6.47
N HIS A 573 1.14 -29.00 6.70
CA HIS A 573 2.20 -28.46 7.57
C HIS A 573 1.64 -27.58 8.69
N SER A 574 2.30 -27.52 9.84
CA SER A 574 1.93 -26.55 10.87
C SER A 574 2.07 -25.11 10.36
N VAL A 575 1.04 -24.30 10.59
CA VAL A 575 1.04 -22.87 10.23
C VAL A 575 1.84 -22.02 11.22
N SER A 576 1.92 -22.43 12.49
CA SER A 576 2.55 -21.65 13.56
C SER A 576 3.87 -22.24 14.07
N SER A 577 4.11 -23.54 13.91
CA SER A 577 5.29 -24.25 14.43
C SER A 577 5.88 -25.21 13.37
N ILE A 578 6.62 -26.24 13.81
CA ILE A 578 7.15 -27.33 12.98
C ILE A 578 6.20 -28.54 12.98
N GLY A 579 6.44 -29.48 12.08
CA GLY A 579 5.69 -30.74 12.00
C GLY A 579 4.45 -30.68 11.11
N PRO A 580 3.59 -31.72 11.19
CA PRO A 580 2.39 -31.82 10.37
C PRO A 580 1.35 -30.76 10.76
N ARG A 581 0.29 -30.67 9.95
CA ARG A 581 -0.88 -29.81 10.22
C ARG A 581 -1.31 -29.87 11.70
N THR A 582 -1.47 -28.70 12.30
CA THR A 582 -1.98 -28.52 13.67
C THR A 582 -3.30 -27.76 13.65
N HIS A 583 -4.27 -28.23 14.43
CA HIS A 583 -5.57 -27.56 14.58
C HIS A 583 -5.44 -26.33 15.50
N TYR A 584 -6.26 -25.31 15.26
CA TYR A 584 -6.24 -23.99 15.92
C TYR A 584 -4.93 -23.21 15.77
N GLY A 585 -4.16 -23.49 14.71
CA GLY A 585 -2.95 -22.73 14.38
C GLY A 585 -3.30 -21.48 13.58
N THR A 586 -2.61 -20.37 13.85
CA THR A 586 -2.69 -19.17 13.00
C THR A 586 -1.31 -18.53 12.82
N ARG A 587 -1.14 -17.82 11.69
CA ARG A 587 0.02 -16.96 11.44
C ARG A 587 -0.43 -15.73 10.68
N GLN A 588 0.13 -14.59 11.08
CA GLN A 588 -0.10 -13.30 10.44
C GLN A 588 1.21 -12.71 9.97
N GLY A 589 1.16 -11.98 8.86
CA GLY A 589 2.28 -11.28 8.28
C GLY A 589 1.90 -9.85 7.90
N THR A 590 2.80 -8.92 8.19
CA THR A 590 2.71 -7.52 7.76
C THR A 590 4.10 -7.01 7.39
N VAL A 591 4.22 -6.38 6.23
CA VAL A 591 5.38 -5.61 5.77
C VAL A 591 4.88 -4.55 4.80
N GLU A 592 5.68 -3.55 4.48
CA GLU A 592 5.29 -2.56 3.46
C GLU A 592 4.83 -3.25 2.18
N GLY A 593 3.62 -2.91 1.73
CA GLY A 593 3.00 -3.50 0.54
C GLY A 593 2.30 -4.84 0.73
N ALA A 594 2.17 -5.37 1.95
CA ALA A 594 1.52 -6.66 2.15
C ALA A 594 0.95 -6.88 3.55
N ARG A 595 -0.19 -7.59 3.57
CA ARG A 595 -0.73 -8.20 4.78
C ARG A 595 -1.34 -9.55 4.45
N THR A 596 -1.00 -10.56 5.24
CA THR A 596 -1.42 -11.94 4.98
C THR A 596 -1.79 -12.64 6.29
N HIS A 597 -2.85 -13.44 6.25
CA HIS A 597 -3.30 -14.30 7.32
C HIS A 597 -3.39 -15.74 6.80
N ALA A 598 -3.01 -16.69 7.65
CA ALA A 598 -3.17 -18.11 7.43
C ALA A 598 -3.68 -18.75 8.73
N ALA A 599 -4.67 -19.63 8.63
CA ALA A 599 -5.22 -20.34 9.76
C ALA A 599 -5.59 -21.78 9.40
N SER A 600 -5.34 -22.68 10.34
CA SER A 600 -5.69 -24.10 10.26
C SER A 600 -6.63 -24.41 11.43
N ASP A 601 -7.92 -24.48 11.14
CA ASP A 601 -8.97 -24.84 12.09
C ASP A 601 -9.78 -26.03 11.52
N GLN A 602 -11.10 -25.92 11.36
CA GLN A 602 -11.91 -26.95 10.69
C GLN A 602 -11.54 -27.10 9.21
N VAL A 603 -11.13 -25.98 8.61
CA VAL A 603 -10.58 -25.85 7.27
C VAL A 603 -9.26 -25.08 7.36
N ASP A 604 -8.45 -25.25 6.33
CA ASP A 604 -7.23 -24.49 6.14
C ASP A 604 -7.55 -23.30 5.27
N TRP A 605 -7.31 -22.08 5.73
CA TRP A 605 -7.70 -20.90 4.96
C TRP A 605 -6.69 -19.77 5.06
N ALA A 606 -6.72 -18.91 4.05
CA ALA A 606 -5.81 -17.80 3.94
C ALA A 606 -6.48 -16.57 3.34
N VAL A 607 -6.00 -15.40 3.76
CA VAL A 607 -6.33 -14.10 3.18
C VAL A 607 -5.05 -13.35 2.92
N THR A 608 -4.93 -12.73 1.76
CA THR A 608 -3.83 -11.83 1.44
C THR A 608 -4.33 -10.55 0.79
N ILE A 609 -3.71 -9.42 1.11
CA ILE A 609 -4.01 -8.10 0.56
C ILE A 609 -2.73 -7.37 0.16
N ASN A 610 -2.83 -6.52 -0.86
CA ASN A 610 -1.70 -5.86 -1.51
C ASN A 610 -1.14 -4.63 -0.77
N THR A 611 -1.54 -4.39 0.47
CA THR A 611 -1.07 -3.26 1.27
C THR A 611 -1.29 -3.49 2.76
N ARG A 612 -0.50 -2.80 3.59
CA ARG A 612 -0.76 -2.63 5.03
C ARG A 612 -1.21 -1.21 5.39
N ASP A 613 -1.27 -0.33 4.40
CA ASP A 613 -1.48 1.11 4.60
C ASP A 613 -2.97 1.44 4.56
N PHE A 614 -3.65 1.24 5.69
CA PHE A 614 -5.04 1.65 5.82
C PHE A 614 -5.34 2.49 7.07
N ALA A 615 -6.17 3.52 6.89
CA ALA A 615 -6.49 4.53 7.89
C ALA A 615 -7.36 3.97 9.03
N GLY A 616 -7.29 4.62 10.20
CA GLY A 616 -8.30 4.45 11.25
C GLY A 616 -8.17 3.22 12.14
N ALA A 617 -6.94 2.84 12.49
CA ALA A 617 -6.57 1.63 13.26
C ALA A 617 -6.42 0.35 12.40
N PRO A 618 -5.35 0.26 11.59
CA PRO A 618 -5.16 -0.86 10.66
C PRO A 618 -5.05 -2.22 11.34
N GLU A 619 -4.66 -2.29 12.62
CA GLU A 619 -4.67 -3.58 13.33
C GLU A 619 -6.08 -4.03 13.67
N GLU A 620 -6.93 -3.11 14.14
CA GLU A 620 -8.31 -3.40 14.55
C GLU A 620 -9.17 -3.80 13.35
N GLU A 621 -9.11 -3.04 12.25
CA GLU A 621 -9.84 -3.34 11.01
C GLU A 621 -9.42 -4.69 10.41
N TRP A 622 -8.14 -5.03 10.50
CA TRP A 622 -7.64 -6.32 10.04
C TRP A 622 -8.14 -7.47 10.92
N ILE A 623 -8.00 -7.34 12.24
CA ILE A 623 -8.47 -8.33 13.21
C ILE A 623 -10.00 -8.51 13.06
N ASP A 624 -10.76 -7.44 12.85
CA ASP A 624 -12.20 -7.48 12.58
C ASP A 624 -12.52 -8.38 11.37
N LEU A 625 -11.80 -8.18 10.26
CA LEU A 625 -11.97 -9.00 9.06
C LEU A 625 -11.70 -10.49 9.33
N ILE A 626 -10.52 -10.83 9.87
CA ILE A 626 -10.06 -12.23 9.95
C ILE A 626 -10.64 -12.98 11.15
N SER A 627 -10.92 -12.29 12.26
CA SER A 627 -11.34 -12.94 13.51
C SER A 627 -12.85 -12.96 13.67
N TYR A 628 -13.57 -12.01 13.07
CA TYR A 628 -15.01 -11.86 13.28
C TYR A 628 -15.81 -12.02 11.98
N LYS A 629 -15.56 -11.20 10.95
CA LYS A 629 -16.38 -11.20 9.73
C LYS A 629 -16.27 -12.52 8.95
N LEU A 630 -15.05 -13.00 8.70
CA LEU A 630 -14.90 -14.25 7.94
C LEU A 630 -15.29 -15.48 8.77
N ASN A 631 -14.99 -15.48 10.07
CA ASN A 631 -15.42 -16.56 10.95
C ASN A 631 -16.95 -16.64 11.09
N SER A 632 -17.69 -15.53 11.00
CA SER A 632 -19.15 -15.58 11.02
C SER A 632 -19.71 -16.30 9.80
N VAL A 633 -19.05 -16.24 8.64
CA VAL A 633 -19.48 -16.99 7.44
C VAL A 633 -19.38 -18.49 7.69
N PHE A 634 -18.26 -18.96 8.28
CA PHE A 634 -18.08 -20.37 8.63
C PHE A 634 -19.18 -20.87 9.57
N TYR A 635 -19.59 -20.04 10.52
CA TYR A 635 -20.66 -20.35 11.46
C TYR A 635 -22.06 -20.30 10.82
N ASN A 636 -22.35 -19.27 10.02
CA ASN A 636 -23.67 -19.01 9.45
C ASN A 636 -24.06 -20.03 8.37
N HIS A 637 -23.10 -20.45 7.54
CA HIS A 637 -23.38 -21.28 6.36
C HIS A 637 -22.97 -22.74 6.51
N GLN A 638 -22.30 -23.09 7.61
CA GLN A 638 -21.82 -24.44 7.98
C GLN A 638 -20.96 -25.12 6.91
N LEU A 639 -19.87 -25.77 7.32
CA LEU A 639 -19.03 -26.51 6.38
C LEU A 639 -19.64 -27.90 6.12
N VAL A 640 -19.61 -28.36 4.86
CA VAL A 640 -20.18 -29.67 4.47
C VAL A 640 -19.58 -30.83 5.28
N ASN A 641 -18.34 -30.67 5.75
CA ASN A 641 -17.65 -31.67 6.57
C ASN A 641 -18.12 -31.78 8.02
N GLU A 642 -18.91 -30.83 8.55
CA GLU A 642 -19.47 -30.94 9.92
C GLU A 642 -20.48 -32.10 10.04
N TYR A 643 -20.99 -32.64 8.92
CA TYR A 643 -21.95 -33.75 8.91
C TYR A 643 -21.35 -35.16 8.75
N CYS A 644 -20.06 -35.32 8.38
CA CYS A 644 -19.36 -36.63 8.44
C CYS A 644 -18.41 -36.66 9.68
N GLY A 645 -18.96 -36.50 10.89
CA GLY A 645 -18.51 -37.30 12.04
C GLY A 645 -17.47 -36.73 13.03
N TRP A 646 -17.31 -35.42 13.17
CA TRP A 646 -16.60 -34.83 14.32
C TRP A 646 -17.51 -33.91 15.13
N GLN A 647 -18.33 -34.48 16.01
CA GLN A 647 -18.85 -33.71 17.13
C GLN A 647 -17.70 -33.46 18.13
N LEU A 648 -17.19 -32.22 18.19
CA LEU A 648 -16.51 -31.73 19.39
C LEU A 648 -17.56 -31.09 20.33
N PRO A 649 -17.44 -31.28 21.65
CA PRO A 649 -18.47 -30.88 22.60
C PRO A 649 -18.32 -29.39 22.94
N PHE A 650 -18.93 -28.51 22.15
CA PHE A 650 -19.24 -27.16 22.63
C PHE A 650 -20.47 -27.22 23.54
N ARG A 651 -20.29 -27.65 24.80
CA ARG A 651 -21.23 -27.28 25.86
C ARG A 651 -20.86 -25.89 26.39
N THR A 652 -21.35 -24.84 25.75
CA THR A 652 -21.62 -23.59 26.48
C THR A 652 -22.67 -23.91 27.53
N ARG A 653 -22.27 -23.86 28.79
CA ARG A 653 -23.12 -24.04 29.97
C ARG A 653 -24.06 -22.84 30.10
N ILE A 654 -25.10 -22.78 29.28
CA ILE A 654 -26.29 -21.97 29.57
C ILE A 654 -27.19 -22.84 30.44
N LEU A 655 -27.41 -22.40 31.67
CA LEU A 655 -28.37 -23.00 32.60
C LEU A 655 -29.78 -22.86 32.02
N SER A 656 -30.33 -23.95 31.49
CA SER A 656 -31.78 -24.14 31.39
C SER A 656 -32.09 -25.65 31.50
N PRO A 657 -33.10 -26.06 32.28
CA PRO A 657 -33.43 -27.48 32.47
C PRO A 657 -34.46 -27.92 31.43
N GLU A 658 -34.15 -28.97 30.65
CA GLU A 658 -35.03 -30.12 30.26
C GLU A 658 -34.54 -30.84 28.97
N PRO A 659 -34.88 -32.14 28.76
CA PRO A 659 -33.97 -33.11 28.17
C PRO A 659 -34.23 -33.51 26.70
N ASP A 660 -33.13 -33.97 26.08
CA ASP A 660 -32.95 -35.01 25.06
C ASP A 660 -33.91 -35.07 23.85
N THR A 661 -33.36 -34.70 22.68
CA THR A 661 -33.76 -35.27 21.37
C THR A 661 -32.50 -35.74 20.63
N GLU A 662 -32.36 -37.06 20.45
CA GLU A 662 -31.32 -37.68 19.63
C GLU A 662 -31.59 -37.42 18.14
N ILE A 663 -30.60 -36.90 17.42
CA ILE A 663 -30.56 -36.84 15.95
C ILE A 663 -29.73 -38.04 15.46
N PRO A 664 -30.16 -38.81 14.44
CA PRO A 664 -29.50 -40.05 14.06
C PRO A 664 -28.14 -39.81 13.39
N VAL A 665 -27.11 -40.46 13.93
CA VAL A 665 -25.75 -40.55 13.34
C VAL A 665 -25.79 -41.53 12.16
N LEU A 666 -25.49 -41.06 10.95
CA LEU A 666 -25.33 -41.94 9.79
C LEU A 666 -23.98 -42.67 9.84
N SER A 667 -23.99 -43.98 9.60
CA SER A 667 -22.79 -44.81 9.63
C SER A 667 -21.88 -44.56 8.42
N LYS A 668 -20.59 -44.88 8.59
CA LYS A 668 -19.48 -44.70 7.63
C LYS A 668 -19.73 -45.28 6.22
N GLU A 669 -20.63 -46.26 6.10
CA GLU A 669 -21.01 -46.86 4.80
C GLU A 669 -21.97 -45.98 3.97
N ASN A 670 -22.62 -44.99 4.58
CA ASN A 670 -23.51 -44.06 3.87
C ASN A 670 -22.78 -42.83 3.28
N CYS A 671 -21.64 -42.36 3.82
CA CYS A 671 -20.87 -41.26 3.20
C CYS A 671 -20.31 -41.69 1.81
N ILE A 672 -20.00 -42.98 1.57
CA ILE A 672 -19.55 -43.51 0.26
C ILE A 672 -20.71 -43.65 -0.75
N LYS A 673 -21.95 -43.79 -0.28
CA LYS A 673 -23.12 -43.95 -1.16
C LYS A 673 -23.55 -42.62 -1.77
N VAL A 674 -23.43 -41.51 -1.03
CA VAL A 674 -23.73 -40.15 -1.52
C VAL A 674 -22.75 -39.73 -2.63
N GLU A 675 -21.47 -40.05 -2.50
CA GLU A 675 -20.45 -39.75 -3.53
C GLU A 675 -20.69 -40.55 -4.84
N ARG A 676 -21.30 -41.74 -4.72
CA ARG A 676 -21.61 -42.62 -5.86
C ARG A 676 -22.96 -42.30 -6.51
N ASP A 677 -23.93 -41.79 -5.74
CA ASP A 677 -25.24 -41.36 -6.25
C ASP A 677 -25.17 -39.94 -6.87
N TYR A 678 -24.29 -39.05 -6.40
CA TYR A 678 -24.05 -37.74 -7.04
C TYR A 678 -23.43 -37.85 -8.44
N ARG A 679 -22.55 -38.83 -8.70
CA ARG A 679 -22.05 -39.11 -10.06
C ARG A 679 -23.09 -39.75 -10.99
N ARG A 680 -24.24 -40.17 -10.46
CA ARG A 680 -25.31 -40.81 -11.23
C ARG A 680 -26.47 -39.87 -11.54
N MET A 681 -26.59 -38.75 -10.82
CA MET A 681 -27.63 -37.73 -11.04
C MET A 681 -27.34 -36.77 -12.22
N ASP A 682 -26.21 -36.92 -12.90
CA ASP A 682 -25.89 -36.15 -14.13
C ASP A 682 -26.42 -36.83 -15.42
N MET A 683 -27.35 -37.80 -15.32
CA MET A 683 -27.88 -38.48 -16.51
C MET A 683 -29.39 -38.69 -16.60
N GLU A 684 -30.22 -38.48 -15.58
CA GLU A 684 -31.68 -38.58 -15.77
C GLU A 684 -32.40 -37.55 -14.89
N GLY A 685 -33.01 -36.57 -15.54
CA GLY A 685 -33.90 -35.63 -14.89
C GLY A 685 -35.23 -36.31 -14.54
N ASP A 686 -35.70 -36.10 -13.32
CA ASP A 686 -37.08 -35.68 -13.06
C ASP A 686 -37.30 -35.32 -11.59
N VAL A 687 -38.17 -34.32 -11.44
CA VAL A 687 -38.66 -33.70 -10.22
C VAL A 687 -39.56 -34.64 -9.43
N VAL A 688 -39.39 -34.77 -8.10
CA VAL A 688 -40.50 -34.78 -7.13
C VAL A 688 -40.05 -34.21 -5.77
N VAL A 689 -40.78 -33.19 -5.35
CA VAL A 689 -40.81 -32.60 -4.00
C VAL A 689 -41.57 -33.54 -3.06
N ASP A 690 -40.99 -33.89 -1.90
CA ASP A 690 -41.79 -33.95 -0.68
C ASP A 690 -40.92 -33.87 0.60
N LYS A 691 -41.17 -32.78 1.33
CA LYS A 691 -41.00 -32.52 2.78
C LYS A 691 -39.69 -32.93 3.47
N LEU A 692 -38.91 -31.92 3.83
CA LEU A 692 -38.82 -31.42 5.21
C LEU A 692 -38.45 -29.93 5.22
#